data_AF-A0A1K1PU18-F1
#
_entry.id   AF-A0A1K1PU18-F1
#
_cell.length_a   1.000
_cell.length_b   1.000
_cell.length_c   1.000
_cell.angle_alpha   90.00
_cell.angle_beta   90.00
_cell.angle_gamma   90.00
#
_symmetry.space_group_name_H-M   'P 1'
#
loop_
_entity.id
_entity.type
_entity.pdbx_description
1 polymer ?
#
loop_
_entity_poly.entity_id
_entity_poly.type
_entity_poly.pdbx_seq_one_letter_code
_entity_poly.pdbx_strand_id
1 'polypeptide(L)'
;MKKVLSLKILAVVCVIVSIVTMLCANTMLPAGAAGISTDYPAVLLRISTYDNARHINISGYDDKSAAVASELKNTLNESWRFDYTGTDSKGSFYRITNMGTGRVLTPDGYNVSEGNPAIIFGNENEKSQYWYVIPVDKDSYGTDLHFKIVNYENTSLALTNSSNKIVLSSYSGKNEQKWLLNAVGEQGFSGYCKDSNGNVKACNIGGTLGKTVEVRNFDELKAACTSTDPCTIVITQNISKTGSYTKDSNGRYRFNDAKIYMQPNKTVTGSYAAHSLYNVYFNTYNNNYGPGHDLIFRNIQISHDKELNNDNIWEFSYGYNFWIDHVDFVGHDKVNGASTNTDDWDKFLNFKGNTDNDNTDFITISDCKFGLHEYGVLLGYPVDTQEAYNAFEGTPHVTIADNFYNKCVTRAPALMRYGYFHSFNNYVVNFDMGYTIYTASKLYAENNYYNGGTGKGSVVNDSVSSSDISSKYPGQYTEEGSTLTGSNYSLTAKTATACSWRPNTNYSYTAKSAADAKSYCEKYSGPQSSASTMTYATLNKSGYPTSTYIVAPSVSMSDPVVTPAISGNLVLDLKTENEAEWSIKSNFAEGDKVFTDRDFTYYSVPDFLKGAELIQTNCDGKNVEGSQAVFTAAGNMTVYVALDSRVENIPNWLKDWQKTPMQMSASNSVIFNVYSRCVRQGETVTLGTNGQSASCINYTVLAARHIGDVNKDGKFNEDDLNNLHRYLVGADTLVDELSADINFDTCLNISDLVDMRRQLDSINNSAAPTMPGNETTPPAETQCEYEPDGFVFSGNVYLVGDSTVCNYEDNYSTSYDRYGWGMKLAEQFSGVNVHNLALSGRSSRSFLTEQNYQTLKNSIGKGDYLFIQFGHNDEKTDESQYPGLGTYTGLDWSNLDNNGKDSQGRYSYEYILMAYYVNLAKNKGAVPVLVTPITRRASDGQANYQQHTPYQQAMIQLGETFDVAVIDMTTLTTQLYTNLYNAGGASETAKLHCYTDTAHTVIDNTHLSNAGASKIASMIAEQTKEIGLSISKKLKS
;
A
#
# COMPACT_ATOMS: atom_id res chain seq x y z
N MET A 1 27.19 -39.59 -55.81
CA MET A 1 25.78 -40.00 -56.03
C MET A 1 25.14 -40.29 -54.67
N LYS A 2 24.03 -39.59 -54.37
CA LYS A 2 23.07 -39.79 -53.27
C LYS A 2 23.59 -39.72 -51.82
N LYS A 3 23.96 -38.50 -51.42
CA LYS A 3 23.89 -37.98 -50.03
C LYS A 3 23.49 -36.50 -50.10
N VAL A 4 22.24 -36.23 -50.47
CA VAL A 4 21.63 -34.89 -50.46
C VAL A 4 20.12 -35.08 -50.31
N LEU A 5 19.50 -34.21 -49.49
CA LEU A 5 18.06 -33.94 -49.39
C LEU A 5 17.28 -34.63 -48.26
N SER A 6 17.47 -34.18 -47.01
CA SER A 6 16.38 -33.87 -46.05
C SER A 6 16.92 -33.33 -44.72
N LEU A 7 17.87 -32.38 -44.77
CA LEU A 7 18.45 -31.70 -43.59
C LEU A 7 18.13 -30.19 -43.59
N LYS A 8 16.91 -29.86 -44.02
CA LYS A 8 16.30 -28.53 -43.94
C LYS A 8 14.80 -28.71 -43.68
N ILE A 9 14.44 -28.99 -42.43
CA ILE A 9 13.16 -28.76 -41.71
C ILE A 9 13.36 -29.45 -40.34
N LEU A 10 14.26 -28.91 -39.52
CA LEU A 10 14.24 -29.07 -38.05
C LEU A 10 15.14 -28.02 -37.36
N ALA A 11 15.43 -26.92 -38.06
CA ALA A 11 16.18 -25.76 -37.55
C ALA A 11 15.35 -24.47 -37.63
N VAL A 12 14.02 -24.59 -37.80
CA VAL A 12 13.05 -23.48 -37.83
C VAL A 12 11.96 -23.64 -36.75
N VAL A 13 12.06 -24.68 -35.90
CA VAL A 13 11.14 -24.87 -34.74
C VAL A 13 11.83 -24.59 -33.39
N CYS A 14 13.14 -24.33 -33.36
CA CYS A 14 13.88 -23.95 -32.14
C CYS A 14 14.27 -22.46 -32.07
N VAL A 15 13.80 -21.62 -33.01
CA VAL A 15 14.00 -20.15 -32.98
C VAL A 15 12.67 -19.39 -32.80
N ILE A 16 11.55 -20.11 -32.67
CA ILE A 16 10.22 -19.53 -32.35
C ILE A 16 9.74 -19.93 -30.93
N VAL A 17 10.46 -20.80 -30.22
CA VAL A 17 10.21 -21.09 -28.79
C VAL A 17 11.18 -20.34 -27.86
N SER A 18 12.20 -19.69 -28.40
CA SER A 18 13.19 -18.89 -27.66
C SER A 18 12.97 -17.38 -27.76
N ILE A 19 11.83 -16.95 -28.31
CA ILE A 19 11.35 -15.55 -28.33
C ILE A 19 10.06 -15.38 -27.50
N VAL A 20 9.56 -16.44 -26.85
CA VAL A 20 8.36 -16.38 -25.98
C VAL A 20 8.66 -16.62 -24.48
N THR A 21 9.90 -16.92 -24.11
CA THR A 21 10.31 -17.04 -22.68
C THR A 21 11.21 -15.90 -22.20
N MET A 22 11.34 -14.84 -22.99
CA MET A 22 11.95 -13.56 -22.60
C MET A 22 10.88 -12.47 -22.38
N LEU A 23 9.70 -12.89 -21.90
CA LEU A 23 8.56 -12.05 -21.51
C LEU A 23 7.80 -12.75 -20.36
N CYS A 24 8.50 -13.08 -19.27
CA CYS A 24 7.92 -13.43 -17.96
C CYS A 24 9.03 -13.43 -16.90
N ALA A 25 9.83 -12.37 -16.84
CA ALA A 25 10.64 -12.08 -15.66
C ALA A 25 9.77 -11.24 -14.71
N ASN A 26 8.78 -11.88 -14.08
CA ASN A 26 8.12 -11.29 -12.93
C ASN A 26 9.02 -11.56 -11.72
N THR A 27 9.59 -10.48 -11.23
CA THR A 27 10.16 -10.32 -9.89
C THR A 27 9.20 -10.90 -8.85
N MET A 28 9.62 -11.94 -8.12
CA MET A 28 8.95 -12.31 -6.87
C MET A 28 9.43 -11.35 -5.79
N LEU A 29 8.62 -10.31 -5.55
CA LEU A 29 8.65 -9.45 -4.37
C LEU A 29 8.08 -10.21 -3.14
N PRO A 30 8.37 -9.74 -1.90
CA PRO A 30 8.07 -10.47 -0.66
C PRO A 30 6.56 -10.52 -0.37
N ALA A 31 6.12 -11.58 0.31
CA ALA A 31 4.72 -11.85 0.62
C ALA A 31 4.11 -10.77 1.54
N GLY A 32 3.30 -9.89 0.95
CA GLY A 32 2.39 -8.99 1.66
C GLY A 32 1.06 -9.68 1.98
N ALA A 33 0.32 -9.09 2.92
CA ALA A 33 -1.06 -9.41 3.33
C ALA A 33 -1.84 -10.21 2.28
N ALA A 34 -2.44 -11.35 2.67
CA ALA A 34 -3.18 -12.25 1.78
C ALA A 34 -4.01 -11.46 0.76
N GLY A 35 -3.47 -11.34 -0.45
CA GLY A 35 -4.00 -10.45 -1.46
C GLY A 35 -5.39 -10.89 -1.88
N ILE A 36 -6.22 -9.91 -2.22
CA ILE A 36 -7.48 -10.18 -2.92
C ILE A 36 -7.14 -10.99 -4.17
N SER A 37 -7.72 -12.18 -4.30
CA SER A 37 -7.38 -13.16 -5.33
C SER A 37 -7.98 -12.80 -6.69
N THR A 38 -9.01 -11.96 -6.71
CA THR A 38 -9.81 -11.66 -7.91
C THR A 38 -10.01 -10.16 -8.10
N ASP A 39 -9.79 -9.67 -9.33
CA ASP A 39 -9.98 -8.26 -9.70
C ASP A 39 -11.47 -7.86 -9.71
N TYR A 40 -11.77 -6.64 -9.26
CA TYR A 40 -13.14 -6.12 -9.11
C TYR A 40 -13.18 -4.58 -9.21
N PRO A 41 -14.35 -3.96 -9.48
CA PRO A 41 -14.47 -2.51 -9.53
C PRO A 41 -14.56 -1.91 -8.12
N ALA A 42 -13.41 -1.66 -7.51
CA ALA A 42 -13.31 -1.06 -6.16
C ALA A 42 -14.03 0.30 -6.07
N VAL A 43 -14.50 0.68 -4.89
CA VAL A 43 -15.01 2.04 -4.66
C VAL A 43 -13.82 2.98 -4.50
N LEU A 44 -13.63 3.87 -5.48
CA LEU A 44 -12.62 4.92 -5.41
C LEU A 44 -13.20 6.17 -4.77
N LEU A 45 -12.40 6.88 -4.00
CA LEU A 45 -12.77 8.09 -3.27
C LEU A 45 -11.98 9.29 -3.76
N ARG A 46 -12.63 10.46 -3.78
CA ARG A 46 -11.99 11.77 -3.83
C ARG A 46 -11.81 12.26 -2.41
N ILE A 47 -10.59 12.67 -2.07
CA ILE A 47 -10.27 13.31 -0.79
C ILE A 47 -10.46 14.82 -0.99
N SER A 48 -11.61 15.32 -0.58
CA SER A 48 -12.08 16.69 -0.82
C SER A 48 -11.79 17.60 0.37
N THR A 49 -11.50 18.88 0.12
CA THR A 49 -11.43 19.90 1.18
C THR A 49 -12.75 20.01 1.93
N TYR A 50 -12.73 20.58 3.14
CA TYR A 50 -13.90 20.80 4.00
C TYR A 50 -15.14 21.38 3.28
N ASP A 51 -14.94 22.29 2.32
CA ASP A 51 -15.99 22.94 1.54
C ASP A 51 -16.32 22.24 0.21
N ASN A 52 -15.65 21.11 -0.08
CA ASN A 52 -15.67 20.37 -1.33
C ASN A 52 -15.23 21.17 -2.58
N ALA A 53 -14.59 22.34 -2.41
CA ALA A 53 -14.18 23.18 -3.54
C ALA A 53 -12.94 22.64 -4.27
N ARG A 54 -12.11 21.84 -3.57
CA ARG A 54 -10.88 21.26 -4.11
C ARG A 54 -10.72 19.82 -3.65
N HIS A 55 -9.88 19.07 -4.37
CA HIS A 55 -9.62 17.65 -4.15
C HIS A 55 -8.12 17.39 -4.18
N ILE A 56 -7.64 16.45 -3.36
CA ILE A 56 -6.26 15.97 -3.45
C ILE A 56 -6.07 15.33 -4.82
N ASN A 57 -5.10 15.86 -5.54
CA ASN A 57 -4.63 15.48 -6.87
C ASN A 57 -3.10 15.41 -6.82
N ILE A 58 -2.45 15.18 -7.95
CA ILE A 58 -1.00 15.01 -8.07
C ILE A 58 -0.42 16.05 -9.04
N SER A 59 0.78 16.55 -8.74
CA SER A 59 1.48 17.51 -9.60
C SER A 59 2.16 16.86 -10.82
N GLY A 60 2.37 15.55 -10.77
CA GLY A 60 3.04 14.74 -11.79
C GLY A 60 2.67 13.26 -11.62
N TYR A 61 3.16 12.40 -12.52
CA TYR A 61 2.78 10.98 -12.57
C TYR A 61 3.84 10.05 -11.99
N ASP A 62 5.07 10.53 -11.83
CA ASP A 62 6.22 9.75 -11.38
C ASP A 62 6.34 9.75 -9.85
N ASP A 63 7.20 8.88 -9.31
CA ASP A 63 7.52 8.88 -7.89
C ASP A 63 8.01 10.25 -7.44
N LYS A 64 7.68 10.61 -6.19
CA LYS A 64 8.01 11.91 -5.57
C LYS A 64 7.22 13.10 -6.12
N SER A 65 6.26 12.87 -7.02
CA SER A 65 5.30 13.90 -7.40
C SER A 65 4.47 14.33 -6.19
N ALA A 66 4.31 15.64 -5.98
CA ALA A 66 3.61 16.17 -4.82
C ALA A 66 2.11 15.90 -4.88
N ALA A 67 1.52 15.61 -3.72
CA ALA A 67 0.08 15.70 -3.51
C ALA A 67 -0.31 17.18 -3.35
N VAL A 68 -1.32 17.61 -4.11
CA VAL A 68 -1.76 19.01 -4.20
C VAL A 68 -3.28 19.10 -4.19
N ALA A 69 -3.85 20.21 -3.73
CA ALA A 69 -5.30 20.45 -3.81
C ALA A 69 -5.67 21.25 -5.07
N SER A 70 -6.45 20.66 -5.98
CA SER A 70 -6.94 21.33 -7.19
C SER A 70 -8.46 21.26 -7.32
N GLU A 71 -9.03 22.11 -8.17
CA GLU A 71 -10.41 21.95 -8.62
C GLU A 71 -10.60 20.59 -9.34
N LEU A 72 -11.85 20.16 -9.42
CA LEU A 72 -12.25 18.89 -10.02
C LEU A 72 -11.88 18.84 -11.51
N LYS A 73 -11.16 17.80 -11.92
CA LYS A 73 -10.77 17.58 -13.32
C LYS A 73 -11.49 16.42 -13.99
N ASN A 74 -12.26 15.63 -13.25
CA ASN A 74 -12.94 14.42 -13.71
C ASN A 74 -11.97 13.38 -14.33
N THR A 75 -10.85 13.16 -13.64
CA THR A 75 -9.79 12.22 -14.05
C THR A 75 -9.45 11.22 -12.95
N LEU A 76 -8.82 10.11 -13.30
CA LEU A 76 -8.36 9.12 -12.33
C LEU A 76 -7.23 9.64 -11.40
N ASN A 77 -6.58 10.75 -11.75
CA ASN A 77 -5.50 11.34 -10.96
C ASN A 77 -5.94 11.92 -9.61
N GLU A 78 -7.22 12.28 -9.48
CA GLU A 78 -7.83 12.74 -8.23
C GLU A 78 -8.65 11.64 -7.53
N SER A 79 -8.56 10.42 -8.04
CA SER A 79 -9.25 9.24 -7.50
C SER A 79 -8.28 8.38 -6.69
N TRP A 80 -8.69 8.00 -5.49
CA TRP A 80 -7.86 7.29 -4.52
C TRP A 80 -8.56 6.02 -4.05
N ARG A 81 -7.85 4.90 -3.98
CA ARG A 81 -8.31 3.64 -3.38
C ARG A 81 -7.74 3.54 -1.97
N PHE A 82 -8.58 3.17 -1.02
CA PHE A 82 -8.18 2.96 0.36
C PHE A 82 -7.99 1.46 0.57
N ASP A 83 -6.73 1.04 0.57
CA ASP A 83 -6.34 -0.35 0.71
C ASP A 83 -6.19 -0.68 2.18
N TYR A 84 -7.15 -1.44 2.72
CA TYR A 84 -7.12 -1.90 4.10
C TYR A 84 -5.82 -2.68 4.36
N THR A 85 -5.03 -2.22 5.33
CA THR A 85 -3.75 -2.85 5.71
C THR A 85 -3.87 -3.63 7.01
N GLY A 86 -4.66 -3.12 7.96
CA GLY A 86 -4.85 -3.76 9.27
C GLY A 86 -5.69 -2.92 10.21
N THR A 87 -5.87 -3.42 11.43
CA THR A 87 -6.55 -2.72 12.52
C THR A 87 -5.75 -2.90 13.79
N ASP A 88 -5.57 -1.83 14.55
CA ASP A 88 -4.98 -1.87 15.89
C ASP A 88 -5.86 -1.10 16.90
N SER A 89 -5.30 -0.78 18.08
CA SER A 89 -6.01 -0.05 19.14
C SER A 89 -6.43 1.38 18.77
N LYS A 90 -5.86 1.96 17.70
CA LYS A 90 -6.17 3.30 17.20
C LYS A 90 -7.20 3.27 16.07
N GLY A 91 -7.44 2.10 15.48
CA GLY A 91 -8.44 1.88 14.45
C GLY A 91 -7.88 1.15 13.23
N SER A 92 -8.67 1.11 12.16
CA SER A 92 -8.22 0.57 10.87
C SER A 92 -7.29 1.56 10.17
N PHE A 93 -6.22 1.04 9.56
CA PHE A 93 -5.25 1.82 8.79
C PHE A 93 -5.10 1.27 7.37
N TYR A 94 -4.75 2.17 6.46
CA TYR A 94 -4.83 1.96 5.02
C TYR A 94 -3.57 2.43 4.32
N ARG A 95 -3.23 1.80 3.20
CA ARG A 95 -2.49 2.48 2.14
C ARG A 95 -3.48 3.25 1.28
N ILE A 96 -3.13 4.48 0.89
CA ILE A 96 -4.00 5.33 0.06
C ILE A 96 -3.40 5.40 -1.34
N THR A 97 -3.93 4.63 -2.28
CA THR A 97 -3.38 4.44 -3.63
C THR A 97 -4.01 5.39 -4.63
N ASN A 98 -3.20 6.19 -5.33
CA ASN A 98 -3.61 7.04 -6.42
C ASN A 98 -3.92 6.22 -7.67
N MET A 99 -5.12 6.37 -8.22
CA MET A 99 -5.57 5.51 -9.32
C MET A 99 -5.18 5.99 -10.71
N GLY A 100 -4.65 7.21 -10.83
CA GLY A 100 -3.99 7.67 -12.06
C GLY A 100 -2.63 7.02 -12.27
N THR A 101 -1.97 6.55 -11.22
CA THR A 101 -0.55 6.14 -11.24
C THR A 101 -0.26 4.79 -10.59
N GLY A 102 -1.15 4.26 -9.74
CA GLY A 102 -0.92 3.05 -8.94
C GLY A 102 0.05 3.26 -7.77
N ARG A 103 0.48 4.49 -7.52
CA ARG A 103 1.40 4.88 -6.43
C ARG A 103 0.63 5.25 -5.17
N VAL A 104 1.24 5.10 -4.00
CA VAL A 104 0.61 5.35 -2.70
C VAL A 104 1.03 6.70 -2.10
N LEU A 105 0.11 7.31 -1.36
CA LEU A 105 0.36 8.54 -0.63
C LEU A 105 1.40 8.30 0.48
N THR A 106 2.50 9.05 0.43
CA THR A 106 3.68 8.82 1.27
C THR A 106 4.22 10.17 1.76
N PRO A 107 4.63 10.31 3.04
CA PRO A 107 5.42 11.45 3.47
C PRO A 107 6.77 11.46 2.74
N ASP A 108 7.20 12.60 2.21
CA ASP A 108 8.46 12.68 1.46
C ASP A 108 9.64 12.19 2.30
N GLY A 109 10.49 11.35 1.71
CA GLY A 109 11.60 10.71 2.42
C GLY A 109 11.19 9.72 3.52
N TYR A 110 9.94 9.25 3.54
CA TYR A 110 9.30 8.55 4.68
C TYR A 110 9.31 9.37 5.98
N ASN A 111 9.58 10.68 5.91
CA ASN A 111 9.78 11.49 7.09
C ASN A 111 8.43 11.99 7.65
N VAL A 112 8.04 11.43 8.80
CA VAL A 112 6.79 11.79 9.48
C VAL A 112 7.03 12.96 10.44
N SER A 113 7.29 14.15 9.89
CA SER A 113 7.55 15.38 10.65
C SER A 113 6.63 16.54 10.27
N GLU A 114 6.46 17.47 11.20
CA GLU A 114 5.73 18.73 11.00
C GLU A 114 6.26 19.49 9.77
N GLY A 115 5.35 19.93 8.90
CA GLY A 115 5.65 20.66 7.67
C GLY A 115 6.11 19.80 6.48
N ASN A 116 6.38 18.50 6.66
CA ASN A 116 6.88 17.65 5.58
C ASN A 116 5.80 17.43 4.51
N PRO A 117 6.10 17.51 3.20
CA PRO A 117 5.11 17.31 2.16
C PRO A 117 4.65 15.85 2.05
N ALA A 118 3.41 15.66 1.60
CA ALA A 118 2.93 14.39 1.12
C ALA A 118 3.13 14.29 -0.41
N ILE A 119 3.62 13.15 -0.86
CA ILE A 119 3.91 12.81 -2.26
C ILE A 119 3.19 11.52 -2.65
N ILE A 120 3.19 11.18 -3.93
CA ILE A 120 2.94 9.80 -4.37
C ILE A 120 4.28 9.07 -4.54
N PHE A 121 4.31 7.81 -4.12
CA PHE A 121 5.49 6.96 -4.26
C PHE A 121 5.09 5.50 -4.50
N GLY A 122 6.00 4.70 -5.05
CA GLY A 122 5.78 3.27 -5.25
C GLY A 122 5.35 2.56 -3.97
N ASN A 123 4.56 1.51 -4.15
CA ASN A 123 4.05 0.71 -3.04
C ASN A 123 5.19 -0.12 -2.41
N GLU A 124 5.46 0.11 -1.13
CA GLU A 124 6.47 -0.59 -0.33
C GLU A 124 5.89 -1.02 1.02
N ASN A 125 6.69 -1.74 1.80
CA ASN A 125 6.34 -2.17 3.16
C ASN A 125 6.80 -1.18 4.22
N GLU A 126 6.76 0.12 3.90
CA GLU A 126 7.13 1.20 4.81
C GLU A 126 5.91 1.66 5.63
N LYS A 127 6.06 1.67 6.97
CA LYS A 127 4.96 2.02 7.89
C LYS A 127 4.49 3.47 7.71
N SER A 128 5.38 4.37 7.27
CA SER A 128 5.05 5.76 6.92
C SER A 128 4.03 5.86 5.77
N GLN A 129 3.85 4.82 4.94
CA GLN A 129 2.82 4.77 3.89
C GLN A 129 1.44 4.37 4.41
N TYR A 130 1.31 4.08 5.71
CA TYR A 130 0.04 3.73 6.33
C TYR A 130 -0.62 4.96 6.96
N TRP A 131 -1.94 5.03 6.85
CA TRP A 131 -2.74 6.17 7.27
C TRP A 131 -3.98 5.71 8.03
N TYR A 132 -4.29 6.36 9.14
CA TYR A 132 -5.59 6.25 9.79
C TYR A 132 -6.54 7.28 9.19
N VAL A 133 -7.78 6.86 8.96
CA VAL A 133 -8.87 7.71 8.47
C VAL A 133 -9.92 7.76 9.57
N ILE A 134 -9.97 8.88 10.28
CA ILE A 134 -10.71 8.98 11.55
C ILE A 134 -11.82 10.03 11.38
N PRO A 135 -13.09 9.67 11.60
CA PRO A 135 -14.18 10.64 11.55
C PRO A 135 -14.03 11.69 12.65
N VAL A 136 -14.34 12.95 12.34
CA VAL A 136 -14.22 14.08 13.28
C VAL A 136 -15.52 14.83 13.51
N ASP A 137 -16.50 14.65 12.64
CA ASP A 137 -17.88 15.11 12.81
C ASP A 137 -18.83 14.27 11.95
N LYS A 138 -20.13 14.50 12.16
CA LYS A 138 -21.23 13.76 11.53
C LYS A 138 -22.19 14.74 10.85
N ASP A 139 -22.88 14.27 9.82
CA ASP A 139 -24.00 15.00 9.21
C ASP A 139 -25.26 14.95 10.10
N SER A 140 -26.34 15.58 9.63
CA SER A 140 -27.63 15.65 10.34
C SER A 140 -28.32 14.29 10.53
N TYR A 141 -27.85 13.24 9.82
CA TYR A 141 -28.38 11.89 9.89
C TYR A 141 -27.52 10.96 10.75
N GLY A 142 -26.35 11.44 11.22
CA GLY A 142 -25.41 10.69 12.06
C GLY A 142 -24.33 9.95 11.27
N THR A 143 -24.26 10.15 9.95
CA THR A 143 -23.20 9.60 9.08
C THR A 143 -21.92 10.39 9.29
N ASP A 144 -20.78 9.72 9.29
CA ASP A 144 -19.48 10.40 9.39
C ASP A 144 -19.25 11.29 8.17
N LEU A 145 -19.01 12.59 8.41
CA LEU A 145 -18.97 13.61 7.37
C LEU A 145 -17.53 14.00 7.02
N HIS A 146 -16.84 14.65 7.96
CA HIS A 146 -15.43 14.97 7.79
C HIS A 146 -14.55 13.96 8.50
N PHE A 147 -13.37 13.76 7.93
CA PHE A 147 -12.33 12.88 8.42
C PHE A 147 -11.03 13.65 8.60
N LYS A 148 -10.29 13.31 9.64
CA LYS A 148 -8.84 13.59 9.68
C LYS A 148 -8.11 12.36 9.15
N ILE A 149 -7.08 12.59 8.34
CA ILE A 149 -6.20 11.54 7.84
C ILE A 149 -4.86 11.75 8.52
N VAL A 150 -4.46 10.85 9.41
CA VAL A 150 -3.23 10.97 10.21
C VAL A 150 -2.27 9.83 9.89
N ASN A 151 -0.97 10.11 9.98
CA ASN A 151 0.03 9.10 9.66
C ASN A 151 0.06 7.99 10.73
N TYR A 152 0.31 6.76 10.30
CA TYR A 152 0.36 5.59 11.17
C TYR A 152 1.44 5.70 12.26
N GLU A 153 2.64 6.14 11.89
CA GLU A 153 3.79 6.21 12.79
C GLU A 153 3.64 7.34 13.81
N ASN A 154 2.97 8.43 13.42
CA ASN A 154 2.67 9.54 14.31
C ASN A 154 1.26 10.10 14.09
N THR A 155 0.32 9.62 14.90
CA THR A 155 -1.10 10.00 14.81
C THR A 155 -1.40 11.44 15.24
N SER A 156 -0.41 12.19 15.73
CA SER A 156 -0.59 13.63 15.96
C SER A 156 -0.49 14.45 14.67
N LEU A 157 0.15 13.91 13.62
CA LEU A 157 0.37 14.60 12.35
C LEU A 157 -0.69 14.18 11.32
N ALA A 158 -1.49 15.16 10.90
CA ALA A 158 -2.54 15.03 9.91
C ALA A 158 -2.13 15.58 8.54
N LEU A 159 -2.66 14.98 7.47
CA LEU A 159 -2.69 15.61 6.16
C LEU A 159 -3.43 16.94 6.25
N THR A 160 -2.76 17.99 5.79
CA THR A 160 -3.24 19.37 5.91
C THR A 160 -3.05 20.10 4.59
N ASN A 161 -4.10 20.78 4.14
CA ASN A 161 -4.04 21.66 2.99
C ASN A 161 -3.37 23.00 3.36
N SER A 162 -2.07 23.13 3.07
CA SER A 162 -1.32 24.37 3.24
C SER A 162 -1.17 25.09 1.91
N SER A 163 -2.10 26.00 1.60
CA SER A 163 -2.10 26.78 0.34
C SER A 163 -2.02 25.89 -0.91
N ASN A 164 -2.87 24.87 -0.98
CA ASN A 164 -2.94 23.86 -2.06
C ASN A 164 -1.78 22.87 -2.11
N LYS A 165 -0.84 22.92 -1.17
CA LYS A 165 0.15 21.87 -0.95
C LYS A 165 -0.33 20.96 0.18
N ILE A 166 -0.23 19.65 0.00
CA ILE A 166 -0.58 18.71 1.07
C ILE A 166 0.68 18.43 1.90
N VAL A 167 0.62 18.75 3.18
CA VAL A 167 1.72 18.59 4.13
C VAL A 167 1.24 17.88 5.39
N LEU A 168 2.17 17.36 6.18
CA LEU A 168 1.90 16.86 7.52
C LEU A 168 1.93 18.03 8.51
N SER A 169 0.91 18.16 9.35
CA SER A 169 0.95 19.10 10.47
C SER A 169 0.16 18.62 11.68
N SER A 170 0.50 19.13 12.85
CA SER A 170 -0.17 18.79 14.11
C SER A 170 -1.67 19.04 14.00
N TYR A 171 -2.47 18.02 14.31
CA TYR A 171 -3.92 18.12 14.21
C TYR A 171 -4.48 19.08 15.27
N SER A 172 -5.06 20.18 14.80
CA SER A 172 -5.65 21.25 15.60
C SER A 172 -7.17 21.40 15.40
N GLY A 173 -7.76 20.57 14.53
CA GLY A 173 -9.19 20.59 14.22
C GLY A 173 -9.62 21.68 13.24
N LYS A 174 -8.67 22.36 12.59
CA LYS A 174 -8.94 23.38 11.57
C LYS A 174 -9.52 22.75 10.30
N ASN A 175 -10.28 23.53 9.53
CA ASN A 175 -10.94 23.08 8.31
C ASN A 175 -9.94 22.58 7.25
N GLU A 176 -8.72 23.12 7.21
CA GLU A 176 -7.67 22.67 6.29
C GLU A 176 -7.16 21.25 6.61
N GLN A 177 -7.53 20.68 7.76
CA GLN A 177 -7.16 19.34 8.23
C GLN A 177 -8.35 18.38 8.23
N LYS A 178 -9.50 18.84 7.74
CA LYS A 178 -10.76 18.11 7.65
C LYS A 178 -11.06 17.81 6.19
N TRP A 179 -11.27 16.53 5.90
CA TRP A 179 -11.46 16.02 4.56
C TRP A 179 -12.83 15.38 4.41
N LEU A 180 -13.53 15.71 3.34
CA LEU A 180 -14.69 14.96 2.87
C LEU A 180 -14.20 13.78 2.02
N LEU A 181 -14.85 12.64 2.14
CA LEU A 181 -14.59 11.47 1.29
C LEU A 181 -15.79 11.27 0.36
N ASN A 182 -15.59 11.52 -0.93
CA ASN A 182 -16.66 11.44 -1.92
C ASN A 182 -16.38 10.33 -2.93
N ALA A 183 -17.29 9.38 -3.10
CA ALA A 183 -17.11 8.33 -4.08
C ALA A 183 -16.98 8.88 -5.51
N VAL A 184 -16.11 8.26 -6.30
CA VAL A 184 -15.87 8.59 -7.70
C VAL A 184 -16.95 7.92 -8.53
N GLY A 185 -17.54 8.67 -9.46
CA GLY A 185 -18.66 8.19 -10.28
C GLY A 185 -20.02 8.45 -9.65
N GLU A 186 -20.10 8.44 -8.32
CA GLU A 186 -21.33 8.72 -7.61
C GLU A 186 -21.81 10.15 -7.84
N GLN A 187 -23.06 10.25 -8.26
CA GLN A 187 -23.80 11.48 -8.44
C GLN A 187 -25.12 11.37 -7.69
N GLY A 188 -25.85 12.46 -7.57
CA GLY A 188 -27.19 12.39 -7.02
C GLY A 188 -27.26 12.48 -5.51
N PHE A 189 -28.38 11.99 -4.98
CA PHE A 189 -28.71 12.13 -3.56
C PHE A 189 -27.90 11.21 -2.64
N SER A 190 -27.39 10.06 -3.10
CA SER A 190 -26.46 9.28 -2.28
C SER A 190 -25.03 9.86 -2.31
N GLY A 191 -24.68 10.64 -3.34
CA GLY A 191 -23.41 11.34 -3.46
C GLY A 191 -23.25 12.56 -2.55
N TYR A 192 -22.28 13.43 -2.86
CA TYR A 192 -22.12 14.72 -2.18
C TYR A 192 -23.32 15.64 -2.50
N CYS A 193 -24.21 15.81 -1.52
CA CYS A 193 -25.41 16.62 -1.68
C CYS A 193 -25.73 17.43 -0.42
N LYS A 194 -26.73 18.30 -0.55
CA LYS A 194 -27.38 18.98 0.57
C LYS A 194 -28.73 18.35 0.88
N ASP A 195 -29.05 18.25 2.16
CA ASP A 195 -30.38 17.87 2.64
C ASP A 195 -31.43 18.96 2.36
N SER A 196 -32.70 18.69 2.69
CA SER A 196 -33.80 19.63 2.45
C SER A 196 -33.67 20.94 3.26
N ASN A 197 -32.83 20.99 4.29
CA ASN A 197 -32.53 22.18 5.09
C ASN A 197 -31.28 22.93 4.57
N GLY A 198 -30.62 22.42 3.53
CA GLY A 198 -29.42 23.00 2.94
C GLY A 198 -28.11 22.60 3.64
N ASN A 199 -28.15 21.67 4.61
CA ASN A 199 -26.95 21.15 5.26
C ASN A 199 -26.26 20.12 4.37
N VAL A 200 -24.93 20.03 4.43
CA VAL A 200 -24.17 19.01 3.71
C VAL A 200 -24.46 17.62 4.33
N LYS A 201 -24.71 16.65 3.46
CA LYS A 201 -24.84 15.23 3.79
C LYS A 201 -23.59 14.48 3.35
N ALA A 202 -23.13 13.53 4.16
CA ALA A 202 -21.98 12.69 3.82
C ALA A 202 -22.25 11.85 2.57
N CYS A 203 -21.27 11.73 1.67
CA CYS A 203 -21.34 10.85 0.49
C CYS A 203 -21.43 9.38 0.92
N ASN A 204 -22.08 8.53 0.12
CA ASN A 204 -22.06 7.09 0.35
C ASN A 204 -20.69 6.51 0.00
N ILE A 205 -20.00 5.96 1.00
CA ILE A 205 -18.72 5.29 0.80
C ILE A 205 -18.81 3.80 1.11
N GLY A 206 -19.96 3.32 1.56
CA GLY A 206 -20.22 1.92 1.85
C GLY A 206 -19.22 1.32 2.82
N GLY A 207 -18.76 0.12 2.52
CA GLY A 207 -17.77 -0.60 3.32
C GLY A 207 -16.32 -0.29 2.99
N THR A 208 -16.03 0.84 2.33
CA THR A 208 -14.67 1.16 1.83
C THR A 208 -13.65 1.34 2.96
N LEU A 209 -14.07 1.88 4.10
CA LEU A 209 -13.23 2.00 5.31
C LEU A 209 -13.31 0.74 6.19
N GLY A 210 -13.36 -0.42 5.55
CA GLY A 210 -13.53 -1.72 6.18
C GLY A 210 -12.64 -2.78 5.54
N LYS A 211 -12.68 -4.00 6.07
CA LYS A 211 -11.96 -5.14 5.47
C LYS A 211 -12.59 -5.50 4.11
N THR A 212 -11.76 -5.98 3.18
CA THR A 212 -12.27 -6.69 2.00
C THR A 212 -12.47 -8.16 2.33
N VAL A 213 -13.65 -8.70 2.03
CA VAL A 213 -14.06 -10.08 2.29
C VAL A 213 -14.48 -10.73 0.97
N GLU A 214 -13.83 -11.81 0.58
CA GLU A 214 -14.25 -12.60 -0.58
C GLU A 214 -15.30 -13.64 -0.19
N VAL A 215 -16.35 -13.75 -1.00
CA VAL A 215 -17.42 -14.73 -0.80
C VAL A 215 -17.65 -15.57 -2.05
N ARG A 216 -17.99 -16.84 -1.85
CA ARG A 216 -18.14 -17.86 -2.91
C ARG A 216 -19.49 -18.55 -2.88
N ASN A 217 -20.23 -18.43 -1.78
CA ASN A 217 -21.55 -19.04 -1.61
C ASN A 217 -22.49 -18.13 -0.81
N PHE A 218 -23.77 -18.53 -0.74
CA PHE A 218 -24.82 -17.75 -0.10
C PHE A 218 -24.59 -17.55 1.40
N ASP A 219 -24.09 -18.56 2.11
CA ASP A 219 -23.94 -18.50 3.56
C ASP A 219 -22.80 -17.54 3.95
N GLU A 220 -21.69 -17.55 3.19
CA GLU A 220 -20.60 -16.57 3.32
C GLU A 220 -21.08 -15.14 3.01
N LEU A 221 -21.81 -14.96 1.91
CA LEU A 221 -22.40 -13.66 1.55
C LEU A 221 -23.33 -13.15 2.66
N LYS A 222 -24.23 -14.00 3.14
CA LYS A 222 -25.16 -13.68 4.23
C LYS A 222 -24.41 -13.29 5.49
N ALA A 223 -23.43 -14.09 5.92
CA ALA A 223 -22.63 -13.82 7.11
C ALA A 223 -21.95 -12.44 7.02
N ALA A 224 -21.29 -12.14 5.90
CA ALA A 224 -20.62 -10.86 5.69
C ALA A 224 -21.60 -9.67 5.69
N CYS A 225 -22.74 -9.79 4.99
CA CYS A 225 -23.76 -8.74 4.96
C CYS A 225 -24.41 -8.46 6.31
N THR A 226 -24.52 -9.49 7.18
CA THR A 226 -25.14 -9.39 8.50
C THR A 226 -24.16 -9.03 9.62
N SER A 227 -22.86 -8.91 9.32
CA SER A 227 -21.85 -8.48 10.28
C SER A 227 -22.01 -6.99 10.61
N THR A 228 -21.74 -6.62 11.87
CA THR A 228 -21.69 -5.22 12.30
C THR A 228 -20.45 -4.48 11.79
N ASP A 229 -19.40 -5.21 11.39
CA ASP A 229 -18.16 -4.60 10.92
C ASP A 229 -18.34 -3.98 9.52
N PRO A 230 -17.82 -2.76 9.26
CA PRO A 230 -17.75 -2.24 7.90
C PRO A 230 -16.91 -3.14 7.01
N CYS A 231 -17.40 -3.48 5.81
CA CYS A 231 -16.64 -4.30 4.89
C CYS A 231 -17.06 -4.18 3.42
N THR A 232 -16.07 -4.35 2.54
CA THR A 232 -16.28 -4.56 1.11
C THR A 232 -16.36 -6.06 0.83
N ILE A 233 -17.49 -6.53 0.33
CA ILE A 233 -17.82 -7.94 0.09
C ILE A 233 -17.69 -8.20 -1.41
N VAL A 234 -16.72 -9.00 -1.80
CA VAL A 234 -16.40 -9.30 -3.21
C VAL A 234 -16.91 -10.70 -3.56
N ILE A 235 -17.84 -10.78 -4.50
CA ILE A 235 -18.35 -12.04 -5.04
C ILE A 235 -17.29 -12.59 -6.01
N THR A 236 -16.68 -13.71 -5.66
CA THR A 236 -15.60 -14.35 -6.45
C THR A 236 -16.07 -15.61 -7.18
N GLN A 237 -17.28 -16.08 -6.90
CA GLN A 237 -17.97 -17.14 -7.65
C GLN A 237 -19.44 -16.78 -7.79
N ASN A 238 -20.09 -17.23 -8.87
CA ASN A 238 -21.52 -17.01 -9.05
C ASN A 238 -22.31 -17.75 -7.97
N ILE A 239 -23.20 -17.05 -7.27
CA ILE A 239 -23.91 -17.58 -6.09
C ILE A 239 -25.35 -17.89 -6.46
N SER A 240 -25.82 -19.07 -6.06
CA SER A 240 -27.21 -19.47 -6.19
C SER A 240 -27.74 -19.94 -4.85
N LYS A 241 -28.96 -19.52 -4.49
CA LYS A 241 -29.70 -20.11 -3.37
C LYS A 241 -30.85 -20.95 -3.93
N THR A 242 -30.89 -22.22 -3.57
CA THR A 242 -31.95 -23.16 -3.92
C THR A 242 -32.57 -23.73 -2.65
N GLY A 243 -33.83 -24.15 -2.72
CA GLY A 243 -34.58 -24.60 -1.56
C GLY A 243 -36.04 -24.84 -1.87
N SER A 244 -36.82 -25.19 -0.85
CA SER A 244 -38.26 -25.40 -0.99
C SER A 244 -39.01 -24.07 -0.83
N TYR A 245 -40.06 -23.89 -1.62
CA TYR A 245 -40.90 -22.70 -1.55
C TYR A 245 -42.09 -22.91 -0.62
N THR A 246 -42.46 -21.86 0.11
CA THR A 246 -43.70 -21.83 0.90
C THR A 246 -44.76 -21.04 0.16
N LYS A 247 -46.02 -21.49 0.18
CA LYS A 247 -47.13 -20.69 -0.34
C LYS A 247 -47.65 -19.73 0.71
N ASP A 248 -47.90 -18.49 0.33
CA ASP A 248 -48.69 -17.56 1.15
C ASP A 248 -50.20 -17.87 1.08
N SER A 249 -51.01 -17.12 1.84
CA SER A 249 -52.46 -17.29 1.89
C SER A 249 -53.17 -17.05 0.55
N ASN A 250 -52.50 -16.39 -0.40
CA ASN A 250 -52.99 -16.17 -1.76
C ASN A 250 -52.44 -17.20 -2.75
N GLY A 251 -51.74 -18.23 -2.27
CA GLY A 251 -51.20 -19.32 -3.08
C GLY A 251 -49.89 -19.00 -3.81
N ARG A 252 -49.24 -17.86 -3.51
CA ARG A 252 -48.01 -17.40 -4.17
C ARG A 252 -46.78 -18.01 -3.50
N TYR A 253 -45.77 -18.41 -4.27
CA TYR A 253 -44.55 -18.97 -3.72
C TYR A 253 -43.64 -17.89 -3.12
N ARG A 254 -43.06 -18.21 -1.97
CA ARG A 254 -42.13 -17.37 -1.19
C ARG A 254 -40.88 -18.17 -0.86
N PHE A 255 -39.74 -17.49 -0.82
CA PHE A 255 -38.47 -18.10 -0.45
C PHE A 255 -37.73 -17.27 0.61
N ASN A 256 -38.22 -17.34 1.86
CA ASN A 256 -37.68 -16.51 2.94
C ASN A 256 -36.24 -16.85 3.32
N ASP A 257 -35.79 -18.09 3.12
CA ASP A 257 -34.41 -18.51 3.43
C ASP A 257 -33.36 -17.83 2.54
N ALA A 258 -33.80 -17.25 1.42
CA ALA A 258 -32.96 -16.53 0.48
C ALA A 258 -32.82 -15.03 0.79
N LYS A 259 -33.46 -14.55 1.87
CA LYS A 259 -33.36 -13.15 2.32
C LYS A 259 -32.11 -12.91 3.16
N ILE A 260 -31.47 -11.77 2.91
CA ILE A 260 -30.32 -11.24 3.64
C ILE A 260 -30.69 -9.84 4.15
N TYR A 261 -30.71 -9.69 5.47
CA TYR A 261 -30.96 -8.40 6.11
C TYR A 261 -29.65 -7.66 6.32
N MET A 262 -29.51 -6.50 5.67
CA MET A 262 -28.26 -5.75 5.60
C MET A 262 -27.98 -4.97 6.88
N GLN A 263 -26.77 -5.09 7.43
CA GLN A 263 -26.20 -4.16 8.40
C GLN A 263 -25.58 -2.94 7.69
N PRO A 264 -25.40 -1.78 8.36
CA PRO A 264 -24.78 -0.59 7.78
C PRO A 264 -23.36 -0.78 7.24
N ASN A 265 -22.89 0.19 6.45
CA ASN A 265 -21.50 0.36 6.00
C ASN A 265 -20.98 -0.86 5.20
N LYS A 266 -21.72 -1.24 4.15
CA LYS A 266 -21.40 -2.41 3.30
C LYS A 266 -21.28 -2.01 1.85
N THR A 267 -20.27 -2.56 1.19
CA THR A 267 -20.18 -2.56 -0.28
C THR A 267 -20.28 -4.01 -0.75
N VAL A 268 -21.34 -4.39 -1.45
CA VAL A 268 -21.44 -5.70 -2.10
C VAL A 268 -21.11 -5.53 -3.57
N THR A 269 -20.03 -6.16 -4.04
CA THR A 269 -19.57 -5.99 -5.41
C THR A 269 -19.25 -7.31 -6.08
N GLY A 270 -19.66 -7.47 -7.33
CA GLY A 270 -19.22 -8.58 -8.16
C GLY A 270 -17.79 -8.37 -8.66
N SER A 271 -16.99 -9.43 -8.70
CA SER A 271 -15.71 -9.39 -9.40
C SER A 271 -15.92 -9.34 -10.92
N TYR A 272 -14.87 -8.95 -11.66
CA TYR A 272 -14.93 -8.99 -13.12
C TYR A 272 -15.12 -10.42 -13.66
N ALA A 273 -14.63 -11.43 -12.92
CA ALA A 273 -14.75 -12.83 -13.28
C ALA A 273 -16.09 -13.48 -12.86
N ALA A 274 -16.72 -13.01 -11.78
CA ALA A 274 -17.95 -13.57 -11.25
C ALA A 274 -18.80 -12.50 -10.56
N HIS A 275 -20.06 -12.39 -10.97
CA HIS A 275 -20.99 -11.37 -10.49
C HIS A 275 -22.46 -11.79 -10.58
N SER A 276 -22.74 -13.06 -10.86
CA SER A 276 -24.13 -13.53 -10.94
C SER A 276 -24.65 -14.00 -9.59
N LEU A 277 -25.84 -13.52 -9.24
CA LEU A 277 -26.65 -13.97 -8.12
C LEU A 277 -27.95 -14.57 -8.67
N TYR A 278 -28.34 -15.74 -8.15
CA TYR A 278 -29.62 -16.37 -8.47
C TYR A 278 -30.41 -16.64 -7.18
N ASN A 279 -31.63 -16.11 -7.10
CA ASN A 279 -32.49 -16.16 -5.91
C ASN A 279 -31.79 -15.60 -4.66
N VAL A 280 -31.21 -14.40 -4.71
CA VAL A 280 -30.63 -13.73 -3.54
C VAL A 280 -31.32 -12.39 -3.33
N TYR A 281 -31.96 -12.23 -2.18
CA TYR A 281 -32.86 -11.11 -1.89
C TYR A 281 -32.26 -10.24 -0.78
N PHE A 282 -31.81 -9.02 -1.11
CA PHE A 282 -31.32 -8.07 -0.12
C PHE A 282 -32.47 -7.25 0.46
N ASN A 283 -32.45 -7.10 1.78
CA ASN A 283 -33.51 -6.45 2.52
C ASN A 283 -32.99 -5.51 3.62
N THR A 284 -33.75 -4.44 3.88
CA THR A 284 -33.76 -3.75 5.18
C THR A 284 -35.20 -3.71 5.69
N TYR A 285 -35.39 -3.75 7.01
CA TYR A 285 -36.72 -3.99 7.58
C TYR A 285 -37.20 -2.90 8.53
N ASN A 286 -36.77 -2.94 9.79
CA ASN A 286 -37.20 -2.01 10.83
C ASN A 286 -36.16 -1.92 11.96
N ASN A 287 -36.48 -1.12 12.96
CA ASN A 287 -35.62 -0.84 14.12
C ASN A 287 -35.05 -2.07 14.86
N ASN A 288 -35.67 -3.25 14.76
CA ASN A 288 -35.16 -4.46 15.42
C ASN A 288 -33.88 -5.01 14.76
N TYR A 289 -33.60 -4.63 13.51
CA TYR A 289 -32.40 -5.04 12.77
C TYR A 289 -31.40 -3.88 12.59
N GLY A 290 -31.77 -2.66 13.00
CA GLY A 290 -31.03 -1.41 12.77
C GLY A 290 -31.27 -0.81 11.37
N PRO A 291 -30.96 0.49 11.17
CA PRO A 291 -31.03 1.12 9.86
C PRO A 291 -29.96 0.53 8.94
N GLY A 292 -30.34 0.02 7.76
CA GLY A 292 -29.34 -0.29 6.74
C GLY A 292 -28.93 1.00 6.04
N HIS A 293 -27.86 1.65 6.48
CA HIS A 293 -27.38 2.89 5.87
C HIS A 293 -25.95 2.76 5.34
N ASP A 294 -25.57 3.64 4.41
CA ASP A 294 -24.27 3.63 3.73
C ASP A 294 -24.02 2.28 3.05
N LEU A 295 -24.85 1.98 2.06
CA LEU A 295 -24.88 0.70 1.34
C LEU A 295 -24.61 0.91 -0.15
N ILE A 296 -23.63 0.18 -0.68
CA ILE A 296 -23.29 0.16 -2.10
C ILE A 296 -23.49 -1.25 -2.65
N PHE A 297 -24.20 -1.37 -3.76
CA PHE A 297 -24.32 -2.60 -4.54
C PHE A 297 -23.78 -2.32 -5.93
N ARG A 298 -22.74 -3.06 -6.33
CA ARG A 298 -22.00 -2.77 -7.55
C ARG A 298 -21.74 -3.99 -8.41
N ASN A 299 -21.82 -3.84 -9.73
CA ASN A 299 -21.31 -4.83 -10.69
C ASN A 299 -21.91 -6.22 -10.45
N ILE A 300 -23.24 -6.31 -10.34
CA ILE A 300 -23.97 -7.55 -10.03
C ILE A 300 -24.96 -7.84 -11.16
N GLN A 301 -25.10 -9.11 -11.53
CA GLN A 301 -26.23 -9.59 -12.30
C GLN A 301 -27.14 -10.39 -11.37
N ILE A 302 -28.38 -9.95 -11.16
CA ILE A 302 -29.34 -10.65 -10.30
C ILE A 302 -30.48 -11.23 -11.14
N SER A 303 -30.73 -12.52 -10.97
CA SER A 303 -31.88 -13.22 -11.53
C SER A 303 -32.60 -14.02 -10.44
N HIS A 304 -33.82 -14.45 -10.75
CA HIS A 304 -34.69 -15.15 -9.81
C HIS A 304 -35.59 -16.15 -10.54
N ASP A 305 -36.11 -17.11 -9.77
CA ASP A 305 -37.08 -18.08 -10.26
C ASP A 305 -38.42 -17.40 -10.53
N LYS A 306 -38.98 -17.60 -11.73
CA LYS A 306 -40.28 -17.07 -12.15
C LYS A 306 -41.47 -17.57 -11.33
N GLU A 307 -41.31 -18.68 -10.60
CA GLU A 307 -42.34 -19.15 -9.69
C GLU A 307 -42.38 -18.30 -8.41
N LEU A 308 -41.28 -17.63 -8.06
CA LEU A 308 -41.13 -16.79 -6.87
C LEU A 308 -41.74 -15.40 -7.11
N ASN A 309 -43.06 -15.35 -7.12
CA ASN A 309 -43.84 -14.13 -7.23
C ASN A 309 -43.85 -13.34 -5.90
N ASN A 310 -42.66 -12.96 -5.43
CA ASN A 310 -42.35 -12.58 -4.03
C ASN A 310 -42.61 -11.10 -3.69
N ASP A 311 -43.44 -10.41 -4.48
CA ASP A 311 -43.73 -8.96 -4.39
C ASP A 311 -42.52 -8.03 -4.62
N ASN A 312 -41.32 -8.30 -4.08
CA ASN A 312 -40.10 -7.53 -4.35
C ASN A 312 -38.86 -8.43 -4.32
N ILE A 313 -37.95 -8.25 -5.28
CA ILE A 313 -36.67 -8.95 -5.34
C ILE A 313 -35.70 -8.31 -4.35
N TRP A 314 -35.38 -7.04 -4.50
CA TRP A 314 -34.68 -6.27 -3.47
C TRP A 314 -35.63 -5.25 -2.84
N GLU A 315 -35.66 -5.21 -1.51
CA GLU A 315 -36.59 -4.39 -0.75
C GLU A 315 -35.91 -3.73 0.44
N PHE A 316 -35.72 -2.43 0.33
CA PHE A 316 -35.17 -1.60 1.40
C PHE A 316 -36.32 -0.83 2.04
N SER A 317 -36.62 -1.14 3.30
CA SER A 317 -37.74 -0.55 4.04
C SER A 317 -37.32 0.44 5.14
N TYR A 318 -36.02 0.50 5.45
CA TYR A 318 -35.45 1.38 6.48
C TYR A 318 -33.96 1.65 6.22
N GLY A 319 -33.53 2.91 6.25
CA GLY A 319 -32.12 3.32 6.15
C GLY A 319 -31.90 4.58 5.30
N TYR A 320 -30.65 4.92 4.98
CA TYR A 320 -30.35 6.04 4.08
C TYR A 320 -28.98 5.88 3.43
N ASN A 321 -28.67 6.65 2.39
CA ASN A 321 -27.42 6.53 1.61
C ASN A 321 -27.30 5.15 0.94
N PHE A 322 -28.01 5.00 -0.17
CA PHE A 322 -27.97 3.78 -0.98
C PHE A 322 -27.46 4.09 -2.39
N TRP A 323 -26.48 3.32 -2.86
CA TRP A 323 -25.99 3.43 -4.22
C TRP A 323 -26.07 2.08 -4.92
N ILE A 324 -27.01 1.97 -5.85
CA ILE A 324 -27.20 0.80 -6.70
C ILE A 324 -26.56 1.13 -8.05
N ASP A 325 -25.45 0.46 -8.36
CA ASP A 325 -24.53 0.88 -9.42
C ASP A 325 -24.14 -0.30 -10.32
N HIS A 326 -24.24 -0.17 -11.64
CA HIS A 326 -23.83 -1.25 -12.55
C HIS A 326 -24.49 -2.61 -12.21
N VAL A 327 -25.75 -2.61 -11.78
CA VAL A 327 -26.51 -3.83 -11.49
C VAL A 327 -27.42 -4.16 -12.67
N ASP A 328 -27.43 -5.42 -13.11
CA ASP A 328 -28.38 -5.94 -14.10
C ASP A 328 -29.44 -6.78 -13.40
N PHE A 329 -30.65 -6.22 -13.36
CA PHE A 329 -31.85 -6.86 -12.89
C PHE A 329 -32.47 -7.66 -14.04
N VAL A 330 -32.12 -8.94 -14.08
CA VAL A 330 -32.51 -9.85 -15.15
C VAL A 330 -33.91 -10.38 -14.88
N GLY A 331 -34.81 -10.13 -15.84
CA GLY A 331 -36.16 -10.65 -15.82
C GLY A 331 -36.26 -12.09 -16.35
N HIS A 332 -37.42 -12.44 -16.89
CA HIS A 332 -37.74 -13.80 -17.36
C HIS A 332 -37.56 -13.99 -18.87
N ASP A 333 -37.85 -15.20 -19.36
CA ASP A 333 -37.89 -15.54 -20.79
C ASP A 333 -39.13 -14.96 -21.50
N LYS A 334 -40.21 -14.73 -20.74
CA LYS A 334 -41.42 -14.01 -21.15
C LYS A 334 -42.03 -13.29 -19.94
N VAL A 335 -42.77 -12.22 -20.20
CA VAL A 335 -43.60 -11.56 -19.19
C VAL A 335 -44.71 -12.53 -18.74
N ASN A 336 -45.00 -12.55 -17.44
CA ASN A 336 -45.99 -13.42 -16.81
C ASN A 336 -45.63 -14.90 -17.00
N GLY A 337 -44.37 -15.20 -16.68
CA GLY A 337 -43.72 -16.48 -16.94
C GLY A 337 -44.12 -17.63 -16.01
N ALA A 338 -44.70 -17.30 -14.87
CA ALA A 338 -45.03 -18.19 -13.75
C ALA A 338 -46.10 -19.23 -14.10
N SER A 339 -46.02 -20.43 -13.49
CA SER A 339 -47.02 -21.50 -13.67
C SER A 339 -48.44 -21.12 -13.23
N THR A 340 -48.57 -20.09 -12.37
CA THR A 340 -49.84 -19.53 -11.93
C THR A 340 -50.57 -18.73 -13.01
N ASN A 341 -49.92 -18.42 -14.14
CA ASN A 341 -50.41 -17.47 -15.17
C ASN A 341 -50.85 -16.11 -14.59
N THR A 342 -50.34 -15.76 -13.43
CA THR A 342 -50.52 -14.42 -12.83
C THR A 342 -49.50 -13.47 -13.41
N ASP A 343 -49.77 -12.18 -13.27
CA ASP A 343 -48.74 -11.18 -13.56
C ASP A 343 -47.45 -11.44 -12.76
N ASP A 344 -46.30 -11.01 -13.30
CA ASP A 344 -45.03 -10.95 -12.55
C ASP A 344 -45.21 -9.85 -11.48
N TRP A 345 -45.85 -10.18 -10.35
CA TRP A 345 -46.23 -9.22 -9.30
C TRP A 345 -45.02 -8.76 -8.50
N ASP A 346 -43.87 -9.39 -8.63
CA ASP A 346 -42.63 -8.91 -8.05
C ASP A 346 -42.11 -7.64 -8.75
N LYS A 347 -41.25 -6.91 -8.05
CA LYS A 347 -40.57 -5.70 -8.55
C LYS A 347 -39.09 -5.97 -8.41
N PHE A 348 -38.29 -5.51 -9.37
CA PHE A 348 -36.84 -5.62 -9.28
C PHE A 348 -36.28 -4.96 -8.03
N LEU A 349 -36.74 -3.74 -7.77
CA LEU A 349 -36.17 -2.90 -6.73
C LEU A 349 -37.24 -2.03 -6.07
N ASN A 350 -37.24 -2.03 -4.75
CA ASN A 350 -38.18 -1.28 -3.95
C ASN A 350 -37.46 -0.53 -2.81
N PHE A 351 -37.60 0.79 -2.80
CA PHE A 351 -37.24 1.65 -1.67
C PHE A 351 -38.52 2.23 -1.09
N LYS A 352 -38.90 1.76 0.08
CA LYS A 352 -40.13 2.16 0.78
C LYS A 352 -39.83 2.50 2.22
N GLY A 353 -40.72 3.25 2.86
CA GLY A 353 -40.80 3.25 4.31
C GLY A 353 -41.53 2.01 4.83
N ASN A 354 -41.74 1.95 6.14
CA ASN A 354 -42.49 0.87 6.79
C ASN A 354 -43.62 1.42 7.69
N THR A 355 -44.38 0.52 8.30
CA THR A 355 -45.52 0.87 9.19
C THR A 355 -45.09 1.48 10.53
N ASP A 356 -43.81 1.42 10.88
CA ASP A 356 -43.24 2.01 12.09
C ASP A 356 -42.84 3.48 11.87
N ASN A 357 -43.18 4.05 10.70
CA ASN A 357 -42.72 5.35 10.19
C ASN A 357 -41.21 5.43 9.97
N ASP A 358 -40.53 4.29 9.90
CA ASP A 358 -39.16 4.26 9.42
C ASP A 358 -39.16 4.47 7.90
N ASN A 359 -38.08 5.03 7.38
CA ASN A 359 -38.01 5.44 5.99
C ASN A 359 -36.69 5.08 5.32
N THR A 360 -36.70 5.06 3.99
CA THR A 360 -35.50 5.03 3.16
C THR A 360 -35.26 6.39 2.52
N ASP A 361 -34.04 6.90 2.53
CA ASP A 361 -33.74 8.20 1.92
C ASP A 361 -32.34 8.24 1.26
N PHE A 362 -32.09 9.27 0.45
CA PHE A 362 -30.80 9.51 -0.22
C PHE A 362 -30.30 8.33 -1.07
N ILE A 363 -31.03 8.07 -2.14
CA ILE A 363 -30.79 6.92 -3.03
C ILE A 363 -30.28 7.39 -4.38
N THR A 364 -29.27 6.72 -4.93
CA THR A 364 -28.91 6.79 -6.34
C THR A 364 -28.96 5.40 -6.96
N ILE A 365 -29.68 5.29 -8.06
CA ILE A 365 -29.70 4.13 -8.95
C ILE A 365 -29.02 4.58 -10.24
N SER A 366 -27.78 4.16 -10.46
CA SER A 366 -26.97 4.58 -11.60
C SER A 366 -26.43 3.43 -12.41
N ASP A 367 -26.27 3.64 -13.71
CA ASP A 367 -25.60 2.70 -14.61
C ASP A 367 -26.20 1.27 -14.55
N CYS A 368 -27.47 1.09 -14.16
CA CYS A 368 -28.09 -0.24 -14.02
C CYS A 368 -28.81 -0.68 -15.30
N LYS A 369 -29.05 -2.00 -15.42
CA LYS A 369 -29.88 -2.62 -16.45
C LYS A 369 -31.14 -3.23 -15.85
N PHE A 370 -32.25 -3.13 -16.57
CA PHE A 370 -33.52 -3.75 -16.21
C PHE A 370 -34.10 -4.49 -17.42
N GLY A 371 -34.32 -5.79 -17.27
CA GLY A 371 -34.72 -6.70 -18.34
C GLY A 371 -36.22 -6.96 -18.47
N LEU A 372 -36.55 -8.09 -19.14
CA LEU A 372 -37.91 -8.52 -19.48
C LEU A 372 -38.74 -8.89 -18.25
N HIS A 373 -39.55 -7.96 -17.75
CA HIS A 373 -40.35 -8.09 -16.53
C HIS A 373 -41.57 -7.18 -16.59
N GLU A 374 -42.67 -7.55 -15.92
CA GLU A 374 -43.85 -6.67 -15.84
C GLU A 374 -43.50 -5.40 -15.06
N TYR A 375 -43.27 -5.49 -13.74
CA TYR A 375 -42.97 -4.32 -12.91
C TYR A 375 -41.47 -4.09 -12.66
N GLY A 376 -41.00 -2.88 -12.93
CA GLY A 376 -39.63 -2.44 -12.68
C GLY A 376 -39.36 -1.98 -11.25
N VAL A 377 -39.32 -0.65 -11.05
CA VAL A 377 -38.89 -0.02 -9.79
C VAL A 377 -40.07 0.65 -9.07
N LEU A 378 -40.12 0.51 -7.75
CA LEU A 378 -41.11 1.16 -6.87
C LEU A 378 -40.40 2.04 -5.83
N LEU A 379 -40.80 3.30 -5.72
CA LEU A 379 -40.18 4.27 -4.81
C LEU A 379 -41.25 4.99 -3.98
N GLY A 380 -41.03 5.03 -2.67
CA GLY A 380 -41.93 5.65 -1.69
C GLY A 380 -42.95 4.66 -1.11
N TYR A 381 -43.44 4.97 0.09
CA TYR A 381 -44.35 4.11 0.84
C TYR A 381 -45.65 3.82 0.05
N PRO A 382 -46.10 2.56 -0.10
CA PRO A 382 -47.13 2.22 -1.10
C PRO A 382 -48.59 2.41 -0.64
N VAL A 383 -48.86 3.30 0.33
CA VAL A 383 -50.20 3.46 0.93
C VAL A 383 -50.69 4.90 0.84
N ASP A 384 -51.75 5.14 0.09
CA ASP A 384 -52.24 6.48 -0.23
C ASP A 384 -53.32 6.98 0.77
N THR A 385 -52.89 7.26 2.01
CA THR A 385 -53.75 7.80 3.09
C THR A 385 -53.23 9.15 3.61
N GLN A 386 -54.07 9.89 4.36
CA GLN A 386 -53.65 11.15 4.99
C GLN A 386 -52.56 10.94 6.04
N GLU A 387 -52.62 9.82 6.76
CA GLU A 387 -51.62 9.40 7.72
C GLU A 387 -50.28 9.15 7.03
N ALA A 388 -50.27 8.40 5.92
CA ALA A 388 -49.07 8.15 5.14
C ALA A 388 -48.49 9.44 4.53
N TYR A 389 -49.33 10.33 3.99
CA TYR A 389 -48.87 11.63 3.52
C TYR A 389 -48.17 12.41 4.64
N ASN A 390 -48.77 12.48 5.83
CA ASN A 390 -48.16 13.21 6.95
C ASN A 390 -46.82 12.61 7.39
N ALA A 391 -46.63 11.30 7.23
CA ALA A 391 -45.42 10.59 7.64
C ALA A 391 -44.29 10.66 6.60
N PHE A 392 -44.61 10.57 5.30
CA PHE A 392 -43.61 10.35 4.25
C PHE A 392 -43.42 11.54 3.30
N GLU A 393 -44.28 12.56 3.37
CA GLU A 393 -44.16 13.71 2.48
C GLU A 393 -42.76 14.35 2.52
N GLY A 394 -42.16 14.52 1.33
CA GLY A 394 -40.79 15.03 1.18
C GLY A 394 -39.71 13.95 1.11
N THR A 395 -40.06 12.66 1.21
CA THR A 395 -39.12 11.54 1.13
C THR A 395 -39.74 10.37 0.35
N PRO A 396 -38.96 9.53 -0.36
CA PRO A 396 -37.50 9.53 -0.45
C PRO A 396 -36.93 10.59 -1.42
N HIS A 397 -35.66 10.93 -1.26
CA HIS A 397 -34.85 11.64 -2.24
C HIS A 397 -34.10 10.62 -3.11
N VAL A 398 -34.42 10.56 -4.40
CA VAL A 398 -33.92 9.53 -5.31
C VAL A 398 -33.37 10.12 -6.61
N THR A 399 -32.20 9.64 -7.02
CA THR A 399 -31.61 9.87 -8.33
C THR A 399 -31.66 8.60 -9.16
N ILE A 400 -32.13 8.71 -10.40
CA ILE A 400 -32.17 7.63 -11.40
C ILE A 400 -31.36 8.10 -12.60
N ALA A 401 -30.12 7.65 -12.72
CA ALA A 401 -29.15 8.19 -13.67
C ALA A 401 -28.57 7.12 -14.59
N ASP A 402 -28.41 7.40 -15.88
CA ASP A 402 -27.57 6.58 -16.78
C ASP A 402 -27.98 5.08 -16.86
N ASN A 403 -29.26 4.76 -16.59
CA ASN A 403 -29.75 3.37 -16.57
C ASN A 403 -30.33 2.95 -17.93
N PHE A 404 -30.25 1.65 -18.22
CA PHE A 404 -30.82 1.03 -19.41
C PHE A 404 -31.99 0.10 -19.07
N TYR A 405 -33.19 0.47 -19.53
CA TYR A 405 -34.40 -0.34 -19.41
C TYR A 405 -34.74 -0.93 -20.77
N ASN A 406 -34.83 -2.26 -20.87
CA ASN A 406 -35.20 -2.93 -22.11
C ASN A 406 -36.20 -4.04 -21.84
N LYS A 407 -37.44 -3.85 -22.33
CA LYS A 407 -38.57 -4.77 -22.10
C LYS A 407 -39.01 -4.89 -20.64
N CYS A 408 -38.64 -3.92 -19.80
CA CYS A 408 -39.34 -3.68 -18.54
C CYS A 408 -40.66 -2.98 -18.88
N VAL A 409 -41.79 -3.67 -18.72
CA VAL A 409 -43.07 -3.28 -19.34
C VAL A 409 -43.66 -2.05 -18.66
N THR A 410 -43.69 -2.03 -17.33
CA THR A 410 -44.30 -0.97 -16.54
C THR A 410 -43.38 -0.53 -15.40
N ARG A 411 -43.44 0.77 -15.06
CA ARG A 411 -42.55 1.41 -14.08
C ARG A 411 -41.10 1.36 -14.53
N ALA A 412 -40.87 1.79 -15.77
CA ALA A 412 -39.57 1.86 -16.42
C ALA A 412 -39.33 3.30 -16.93
N PRO A 413 -38.86 4.24 -16.10
CA PRO A 413 -37.94 3.95 -14.99
C PRO A 413 -38.54 3.59 -13.62
N ALA A 414 -39.63 4.22 -13.14
CA ALA A 414 -40.14 3.93 -11.80
C ALA A 414 -41.58 4.44 -11.52
N LEU A 415 -42.21 3.88 -10.49
CA LEU A 415 -43.35 4.49 -9.79
C LEU A 415 -42.87 5.27 -8.56
N MET A 416 -43.47 6.42 -8.29
CA MET A 416 -43.00 7.37 -7.28
C MET A 416 -44.15 7.92 -6.41
N ARG A 417 -43.89 8.09 -5.11
CA ARG A 417 -44.75 8.78 -4.14
C ARG A 417 -43.95 9.65 -3.19
N TYR A 418 -44.55 10.74 -2.71
CA TYR A 418 -44.16 11.65 -1.60
C TYR A 418 -42.85 12.45 -1.76
N GLY A 419 -41.83 11.84 -2.35
CA GLY A 419 -40.46 12.32 -2.33
C GLY A 419 -40.04 13.22 -3.49
N TYR A 420 -38.72 13.40 -3.61
CA TYR A 420 -38.04 14.15 -4.67
C TYR A 420 -37.27 13.20 -5.56
N PHE A 421 -37.51 13.30 -6.86
CA PHE A 421 -36.99 12.36 -7.85
C PHE A 421 -36.30 13.13 -8.96
N HIS A 422 -35.04 12.80 -9.22
CA HIS A 422 -34.31 13.29 -10.38
C HIS A 422 -33.98 12.13 -11.30
N SER A 423 -34.45 12.18 -12.55
CA SER A 423 -34.24 11.12 -13.52
C SER A 423 -33.56 11.65 -14.77
N PHE A 424 -32.30 11.25 -15.03
CA PHE A 424 -31.55 11.80 -16.16
C PHE A 424 -30.64 10.80 -16.88
N ASN A 425 -30.33 11.10 -18.14
CA ASN A 425 -29.48 10.28 -19.01
C ASN A 425 -29.93 8.81 -19.18
N ASN A 426 -31.16 8.43 -18.83
CA ASN A 426 -31.60 7.05 -18.94
C ASN A 426 -31.97 6.70 -20.37
N TYR A 427 -31.75 5.44 -20.76
CA TYR A 427 -32.27 4.87 -21.99
C TYR A 427 -33.38 3.86 -21.69
N VAL A 428 -34.59 4.13 -22.18
CA VAL A 428 -35.76 3.29 -21.95
C VAL A 428 -36.31 2.81 -23.29
N VAL A 429 -36.34 1.50 -23.51
CA VAL A 429 -36.79 0.89 -24.75
C VAL A 429 -37.73 -0.30 -24.52
N ASN A 430 -38.67 -0.51 -25.44
CA ASN A 430 -39.62 -1.62 -25.44
C ASN A 430 -40.51 -1.68 -24.19
N PHE A 431 -40.92 -0.53 -23.67
CA PHE A 431 -41.80 -0.41 -22.50
C PHE A 431 -43.23 -0.02 -22.93
N ASP A 432 -44.19 -0.24 -22.01
CA ASP A 432 -45.56 0.23 -22.13
C ASP A 432 -45.80 1.44 -21.24
N MET A 433 -45.30 1.45 -20.00
CA MET A 433 -45.46 2.58 -19.09
C MET A 433 -44.15 3.00 -18.42
N GLY A 434 -43.81 4.27 -18.55
CA GLY A 434 -42.59 4.85 -17.99
C GLY A 434 -42.72 5.19 -16.51
N TYR A 435 -42.75 6.49 -16.22
CA TYR A 435 -43.01 7.02 -14.88
C TYR A 435 -44.47 6.85 -14.48
N THR A 436 -44.67 6.39 -13.24
CA THR A 436 -45.95 6.58 -12.54
C THR A 436 -45.78 7.63 -11.46
N ILE A 437 -46.36 8.81 -11.68
CA ILE A 437 -46.22 9.98 -10.83
C ILE A 437 -47.48 10.09 -9.99
N TYR A 438 -47.40 9.66 -8.73
CA TYR A 438 -48.57 9.49 -7.89
C TYR A 438 -48.62 10.52 -6.77
N THR A 439 -49.13 10.14 -5.59
CA THR A 439 -49.35 11.03 -4.45
C THR A 439 -48.11 11.85 -4.12
N ALA A 440 -48.22 13.16 -4.24
CA ALA A 440 -47.26 14.18 -3.80
C ALA A 440 -45.79 14.02 -4.24
N SER A 441 -45.48 13.16 -5.23
CA SER A 441 -44.11 13.01 -5.75
C SER A 441 -43.66 14.25 -6.52
N LYS A 442 -42.39 14.65 -6.43
CA LYS A 442 -41.80 15.75 -7.23
C LYS A 442 -40.75 15.18 -8.17
N LEU A 443 -41.07 15.04 -9.45
CA LEU A 443 -40.15 14.51 -10.47
C LEU A 443 -39.65 15.63 -11.38
N TYR A 444 -38.33 15.80 -11.43
CA TYR A 444 -37.65 16.45 -12.54
C TYR A 444 -36.92 15.40 -13.36
N ALA A 445 -37.28 15.28 -14.63
CA ALA A 445 -36.64 14.37 -15.55
C ALA A 445 -35.90 15.17 -16.65
N GLU A 446 -34.71 14.74 -17.06
CA GLU A 446 -34.00 15.45 -18.12
C GLU A 446 -33.12 14.56 -18.98
N ASN A 447 -32.99 14.91 -20.26
CA ASN A 447 -32.04 14.28 -21.18
C ASN A 447 -32.13 12.74 -21.27
N ASN A 448 -33.33 12.19 -21.06
CA ASN A 448 -33.58 10.76 -21.20
C ASN A 448 -33.93 10.41 -22.66
N TYR A 449 -33.72 9.17 -23.06
CA TYR A 449 -34.10 8.65 -24.37
C TYR A 449 -35.17 7.57 -24.24
N TYR A 450 -36.33 7.77 -24.86
CA TYR A 450 -37.45 6.83 -24.82
C TYR A 450 -37.78 6.29 -26.21
N ASN A 451 -38.01 4.98 -26.29
CA ASN A 451 -38.50 4.28 -27.49
C ASN A 451 -39.44 3.12 -27.12
N GLY A 452 -40.75 3.33 -27.19
CA GLY A 452 -41.73 2.36 -26.65
C GLY A 452 -41.96 1.08 -27.48
N GLY A 453 -42.55 0.05 -26.85
CA GLY A 453 -42.56 -1.34 -27.35
C GLY A 453 -43.84 -1.90 -27.98
N THR A 454 -45.04 -1.42 -27.64
CA THR A 454 -46.29 -2.06 -28.10
C THR A 454 -47.39 -1.11 -28.58
N GLY A 455 -47.23 0.20 -28.37
CA GLY A 455 -48.17 1.24 -28.82
C GLY A 455 -49.41 1.44 -27.94
N LYS A 456 -49.45 0.85 -26.72
CA LYS A 456 -50.60 0.91 -25.79
C LYS A 456 -50.40 1.75 -24.52
N GLY A 457 -49.29 2.49 -24.35
CA GLY A 457 -49.06 3.21 -23.10
C GLY A 457 -48.39 4.58 -23.22
N SER A 458 -47.82 5.09 -22.13
CA SER A 458 -47.36 6.47 -21.96
C SER A 458 -46.04 6.52 -21.20
N VAL A 459 -45.15 7.46 -21.52
CA VAL A 459 -43.95 7.70 -20.68
C VAL A 459 -44.39 8.21 -19.31
N VAL A 460 -45.44 9.04 -19.26
CA VAL A 460 -45.97 9.58 -18.01
C VAL A 460 -47.37 9.04 -17.75
N ASN A 461 -47.55 8.37 -16.62
CA ASN A 461 -48.86 8.08 -16.03
C ASN A 461 -48.99 8.79 -14.69
N ASP A 462 -49.85 9.79 -14.67
CA ASP A 462 -50.16 10.61 -13.50
C ASP A 462 -51.66 10.56 -13.20
N SER A 463 -52.32 9.44 -13.48
CA SER A 463 -53.74 9.29 -13.18
C SER A 463 -53.94 9.24 -11.68
N VAL A 464 -54.65 10.22 -11.12
CA VAL A 464 -55.03 10.24 -9.70
C VAL A 464 -56.33 9.50 -9.45
N SER A 465 -56.49 8.96 -8.25
CA SER A 465 -57.71 8.29 -7.81
C SER A 465 -58.61 9.25 -7.03
N SER A 466 -59.91 9.26 -7.33
CA SER A 466 -60.91 10.01 -6.55
C SER A 466 -61.25 9.33 -5.22
N SER A 467 -60.81 8.09 -5.00
CA SER A 467 -61.08 7.34 -3.78
C SER A 467 -59.94 7.38 -2.76
N ASP A 468 -58.81 8.02 -3.08
CA ASP A 468 -57.69 8.19 -2.17
C ASP A 468 -57.12 9.63 -2.21
N ILE A 469 -56.07 9.84 -1.42
CA ILE A 469 -55.46 11.15 -1.20
C ILE A 469 -54.73 11.72 -2.43
N SER A 470 -54.43 10.91 -3.45
CA SER A 470 -53.69 11.35 -4.65
C SER A 470 -54.43 12.46 -5.42
N SER A 471 -55.76 12.48 -5.40
CA SER A 471 -56.55 13.57 -6.01
C SER A 471 -56.44 14.90 -5.26
N LYS A 472 -56.16 14.86 -3.95
CA LYS A 472 -55.95 16.04 -3.10
C LYS A 472 -54.51 16.54 -3.19
N TYR A 473 -53.56 15.62 -3.33
CA TYR A 473 -52.14 15.91 -3.46
C TYR A 473 -51.57 15.22 -4.71
N PRO A 474 -51.91 15.72 -5.91
CA PRO A 474 -51.37 15.19 -7.15
C PRO A 474 -49.85 15.40 -7.17
N GLY A 475 -49.14 14.50 -7.85
CA GLY A 475 -47.71 14.66 -8.07
C GLY A 475 -47.36 15.89 -8.91
N GLN A 476 -46.07 16.16 -8.98
CA GLN A 476 -45.47 17.22 -9.78
C GLN A 476 -44.47 16.62 -10.75
N TYR A 477 -44.44 17.15 -11.97
CA TYR A 477 -43.60 16.65 -13.04
C TYR A 477 -43.11 17.78 -13.93
N THR A 478 -41.85 17.72 -14.30
CA THR A 478 -41.28 18.53 -15.38
C THR A 478 -40.23 17.72 -16.09
N GLU A 479 -40.23 17.80 -17.42
CA GLU A 479 -39.23 17.13 -18.24
C GLU A 479 -38.61 18.07 -19.28
N GLU A 480 -37.28 17.98 -19.44
CA GLU A 480 -36.48 18.87 -20.28
C GLU A 480 -35.38 18.12 -21.05
N GLY A 481 -35.14 18.44 -22.32
CA GLY A 481 -34.02 17.87 -23.10
C GLY A 481 -34.12 16.39 -23.50
N SER A 482 -35.12 15.65 -23.01
CA SER A 482 -35.36 14.26 -23.39
C SER A 482 -35.78 14.09 -24.85
N THR A 483 -35.46 12.93 -25.42
CA THR A 483 -35.91 12.50 -26.75
C THR A 483 -36.93 11.38 -26.61
N LEU A 484 -38.09 11.54 -27.26
CA LEU A 484 -39.10 10.49 -27.40
C LEU A 484 -39.20 10.07 -28.87
N THR A 485 -39.13 8.77 -29.11
CA THR A 485 -39.36 8.16 -30.42
C THR A 485 -40.51 7.14 -30.35
N GLY A 486 -41.34 7.09 -31.40
CA GLY A 486 -42.59 6.31 -31.45
C GLY A 486 -43.85 7.17 -31.28
N SER A 487 -44.90 6.91 -32.09
CA SER A 487 -46.00 7.84 -32.33
C SER A 487 -47.10 7.90 -31.25
N ASN A 488 -47.10 6.99 -30.27
CA ASN A 488 -48.24 6.80 -29.36
C ASN A 488 -47.97 7.23 -27.91
N TYR A 489 -46.82 7.84 -27.63
CA TYR A 489 -46.40 8.20 -26.28
C TYR A 489 -46.40 9.73 -26.10
N SER A 490 -46.52 10.17 -24.85
CA SER A 490 -46.46 11.58 -24.45
C SER A 490 -45.46 11.73 -23.32
N LEU A 491 -44.61 12.76 -23.41
CA LEU A 491 -43.80 13.24 -22.28
C LEU A 491 -44.58 14.22 -21.40
N THR A 492 -45.78 14.63 -21.79
CA THR A 492 -46.59 15.61 -21.06
C THR A 492 -47.47 14.93 -20.01
N ALA A 493 -47.46 15.48 -18.79
CA ALA A 493 -48.39 15.14 -17.72
C ALA A 493 -49.82 15.62 -18.01
N LYS A 494 -50.83 14.90 -17.50
CA LYS A 494 -52.25 15.26 -17.65
C LYS A 494 -52.84 15.92 -16.40
N THR A 495 -52.46 15.45 -15.22
CA THR A 495 -52.97 15.93 -13.92
C THR A 495 -51.86 16.47 -13.02
N ALA A 496 -50.63 15.96 -13.14
CA ALA A 496 -49.52 16.44 -12.36
C ALA A 496 -49.21 17.90 -12.68
N THR A 497 -48.92 18.67 -11.64
CA THR A 497 -48.54 20.08 -11.78
C THR A 497 -47.06 20.21 -12.15
N ALA A 498 -46.61 21.40 -12.55
CA ALA A 498 -45.20 21.60 -12.85
C ALA A 498 -44.34 21.44 -11.59
N CYS A 499 -43.28 20.61 -11.67
CA CYS A 499 -42.28 20.50 -10.61
C CYS A 499 -41.37 21.73 -10.63
N SER A 500 -41.42 22.55 -9.57
CA SER A 500 -40.57 23.74 -9.44
C SER A 500 -39.19 23.44 -8.83
N TRP A 501 -39.06 22.33 -8.09
CA TRP A 501 -37.80 21.90 -7.52
C TRP A 501 -36.79 21.52 -8.62
N ARG A 502 -35.50 21.78 -8.37
CA ARG A 502 -34.39 21.43 -9.27
C ARG A 502 -33.24 20.77 -8.51
N PRO A 503 -32.64 19.70 -9.05
CA PRO A 503 -31.59 18.92 -8.37
C PRO A 503 -30.30 19.70 -8.12
N ASN A 504 -29.99 20.69 -8.98
CA ASN A 504 -28.80 21.55 -8.81
C ASN A 504 -28.81 22.39 -7.52
N THR A 505 -29.96 22.49 -6.85
CA THR A 505 -30.07 23.10 -5.51
C THR A 505 -29.52 22.19 -4.41
N ASN A 506 -29.45 20.88 -4.66
CA ASN A 506 -28.98 19.86 -3.73
C ASN A 506 -27.58 19.32 -4.10
N TYR A 507 -27.31 19.03 -5.37
CA TYR A 507 -26.02 18.45 -5.81
C TYR A 507 -25.63 18.84 -7.23
N SER A 508 -24.36 18.64 -7.57
CA SER A 508 -23.85 18.77 -8.95
C SER A 508 -23.87 17.42 -9.67
N TYR A 509 -24.07 17.44 -10.99
CA TYR A 509 -24.16 16.23 -11.83
C TYR A 509 -23.76 16.53 -13.28
N THR A 510 -23.55 15.47 -14.06
CA THR A 510 -23.19 15.54 -15.48
C THR A 510 -24.37 15.12 -16.36
N ALA A 511 -25.08 16.11 -16.91
CA ALA A 511 -26.10 15.87 -17.93
C ALA A 511 -25.46 15.68 -19.31
N LYS A 512 -25.89 14.65 -20.04
CA LYS A 512 -25.53 14.41 -21.45
C LYS A 512 -26.66 14.90 -22.35
N SER A 513 -26.45 14.93 -23.66
CA SER A 513 -27.59 14.98 -24.59
C SER A 513 -28.34 13.63 -24.55
N ALA A 514 -29.64 13.60 -24.84
CA ALA A 514 -30.39 12.34 -24.86
C ALA A 514 -29.81 11.28 -25.83
N ALA A 515 -29.21 11.70 -26.95
CA ALA A 515 -28.56 10.79 -27.90
C ALA A 515 -27.24 10.21 -27.35
N ASP A 516 -26.46 11.02 -26.65
CA ASP A 516 -25.23 10.57 -25.99
C ASP A 516 -25.55 9.70 -24.78
N ALA A 517 -26.61 10.04 -24.04
CA ALA A 517 -27.15 9.24 -22.93
C ALA A 517 -27.53 7.83 -23.41
N LYS A 518 -28.28 7.73 -24.52
CA LYS A 518 -28.56 6.44 -25.18
C LYS A 518 -27.27 5.66 -25.47
N SER A 519 -26.33 6.29 -26.18
CA SER A 519 -25.08 5.65 -26.60
C SER A 519 -24.22 5.20 -25.41
N TYR A 520 -24.24 5.96 -24.32
CA TYR A 520 -23.58 5.63 -23.07
C TYR A 520 -24.25 4.42 -22.40
N CYS A 521 -25.58 4.45 -22.22
CA CYS A 521 -26.33 3.39 -21.56
C CYS A 521 -26.20 2.03 -22.28
N GLU A 522 -26.27 2.02 -23.61
CA GLU A 522 -26.09 0.80 -24.41
C GLU A 522 -24.72 0.14 -24.18
N LYS A 523 -23.69 0.94 -23.89
CA LYS A 523 -22.32 0.48 -23.78
C LYS A 523 -21.92 0.12 -22.35
N TYR A 524 -22.39 0.88 -21.36
CA TYR A 524 -21.80 0.87 -20.02
C TYR A 524 -22.75 0.47 -18.90
N SER A 525 -24.08 0.55 -19.06
CA SER A 525 -24.98 0.13 -17.99
C SER A 525 -24.92 -1.39 -17.74
N GLY A 526 -25.15 -1.81 -16.50
CA GLY A 526 -25.07 -3.19 -16.01
C GLY A 526 -23.65 -3.62 -15.64
N PRO A 527 -23.46 -4.87 -15.20
CA PRO A 527 -22.18 -5.36 -14.75
C PRO A 527 -21.20 -5.47 -15.93
N GLN A 528 -19.94 -5.31 -15.59
CA GLN A 528 -18.79 -5.33 -16.46
C GLN A 528 -17.91 -6.52 -16.11
N SER A 529 -17.35 -7.15 -17.13
CA SER A 529 -16.37 -8.25 -16.96
C SER A 529 -14.93 -7.78 -17.16
N SER A 530 -14.70 -6.47 -17.28
CA SER A 530 -13.38 -5.88 -17.50
C SER A 530 -13.31 -4.47 -16.91
N ALA A 531 -12.17 -4.16 -16.31
CA ALA A 531 -11.84 -2.82 -15.83
C ALA A 531 -11.84 -1.77 -16.96
N SER A 532 -11.51 -2.16 -18.19
CA SER A 532 -11.52 -1.27 -19.35
C SER A 532 -12.91 -0.82 -19.81
N THR A 533 -13.97 -1.57 -19.44
CA THR A 533 -15.35 -1.26 -19.80
C THR A 533 -16.14 -0.69 -18.63
N MET A 534 -15.68 -0.87 -17.39
CA MET A 534 -16.16 -0.10 -16.24
C MET A 534 -15.83 1.38 -16.40
N THR A 535 -16.82 2.26 -16.23
CA THR A 535 -16.64 3.70 -16.35
C THR A 535 -17.82 4.43 -15.69
N TYR A 536 -17.72 5.75 -15.56
CA TYR A 536 -18.84 6.59 -15.16
C TYR A 536 -19.07 7.73 -16.15
N ALA A 537 -20.31 8.21 -16.21
CA ALA A 537 -20.71 9.34 -17.04
C ALA A 537 -19.93 10.63 -16.73
N THR A 538 -19.43 10.75 -15.50
CA THR A 538 -18.63 11.88 -15.00
C THR A 538 -17.18 11.85 -15.41
N LEU A 539 -16.60 10.70 -15.80
CA LEU A 539 -15.19 10.62 -16.17
C LEU A 539 -14.96 11.15 -17.59
N ASN A 540 -13.91 11.95 -17.76
CA ASN A 540 -13.54 12.50 -19.07
C ASN A 540 -13.02 11.43 -20.04
N LYS A 541 -12.57 10.28 -19.53
CA LYS A 541 -12.07 9.15 -20.30
C LYS A 541 -12.63 7.86 -19.73
N SER A 542 -13.04 6.95 -20.61
CA SER A 542 -13.54 5.63 -20.21
C SER A 542 -12.45 4.73 -19.65
N GLY A 543 -12.85 3.85 -18.74
CA GLY A 543 -12.00 2.85 -18.11
C GLY A 543 -11.82 3.14 -16.63
N TYR A 544 -11.79 2.06 -15.85
CA TYR A 544 -11.60 2.07 -14.41
C TYR A 544 -10.37 1.23 -14.09
N PRO A 545 -9.47 1.65 -13.20
CA PRO A 545 -8.31 0.83 -12.84
C PRO A 545 -8.72 -0.43 -12.07
N THR A 546 -7.87 -1.45 -12.14
CA THR A 546 -8.07 -2.72 -11.42
C THR A 546 -7.98 -2.51 -9.91
N SER A 547 -8.67 -3.35 -9.12
CA SER A 547 -8.59 -3.31 -7.65
C SER A 547 -7.20 -3.66 -7.13
N THR A 548 -6.37 -4.27 -7.97
CA THR A 548 -4.99 -4.63 -7.68
C THR A 548 -3.98 -3.68 -8.32
N TYR A 549 -4.42 -2.57 -8.92
CA TYR A 549 -3.50 -1.64 -9.57
C TYR A 549 -2.64 -0.96 -8.51
N ILE A 550 -1.38 -1.39 -8.45
CA ILE A 550 -0.29 -0.85 -7.63
C ILE A 550 0.98 -0.87 -8.48
N VAL A 551 1.86 0.10 -8.25
CA VAL A 551 3.14 0.22 -8.95
C VAL A 551 4.27 0.17 -7.92
N ALA A 552 5.29 -0.63 -8.19
CA ALA A 552 6.53 -0.66 -7.40
C ALA A 552 7.32 0.64 -7.59
N PRO A 553 8.18 1.02 -6.64
CA PRO A 553 9.05 2.19 -6.80
C PRO A 553 9.88 2.11 -8.06
N SER A 554 9.87 3.20 -8.81
CA SER A 554 10.70 3.46 -9.98
C SER A 554 12.03 4.15 -9.64
N VAL A 555 12.15 4.68 -8.42
CA VAL A 555 13.37 5.23 -7.82
C VAL A 555 13.43 4.81 -6.35
N SER A 556 14.59 4.85 -5.70
CA SER A 556 14.65 4.73 -4.23
C SER A 556 14.15 6.01 -3.58
N MET A 557 13.50 5.93 -2.42
CA MET A 557 13.11 7.12 -1.66
C MET A 557 14.36 7.88 -1.18
N SER A 558 15.47 7.18 -0.98
CA SER A 558 16.79 7.78 -0.72
C SER A 558 17.48 8.34 -1.95
N ASP A 559 16.99 8.07 -3.17
CA ASP A 559 17.58 8.65 -4.38
C ASP A 559 17.15 10.11 -4.46
N PRO A 560 18.01 11.11 -4.22
CA PRO A 560 17.67 12.46 -4.63
C PRO A 560 17.29 12.43 -6.11
N VAL A 561 16.38 13.32 -6.55
CA VAL A 561 16.19 13.56 -7.98
C VAL A 561 17.58 13.87 -8.55
N VAL A 562 18.16 12.90 -9.27
CA VAL A 562 19.48 13.06 -9.86
C VAL A 562 19.27 13.87 -11.14
N THR A 563 19.38 15.20 -11.03
CA THR A 563 20.09 15.92 -12.08
C THR A 563 21.46 15.23 -12.20
N PRO A 564 21.86 14.70 -13.37
CA PRO A 564 23.10 13.95 -13.51
C PRO A 564 24.23 14.72 -12.85
N ALA A 565 24.83 14.13 -11.81
CA ALA A 565 25.86 14.82 -11.07
C ALA A 565 27.06 15.03 -11.99
N ILE A 566 27.54 16.28 -12.07
CA ILE A 566 28.61 16.63 -12.98
C ILE A 566 29.90 16.14 -12.32
N SER A 567 30.60 15.20 -12.95
CA SER A 567 31.85 14.66 -12.41
C SER A 567 33.00 14.92 -13.37
N GLY A 568 34.13 15.36 -12.82
CA GLY A 568 35.43 15.43 -13.47
C GLY A 568 36.41 14.43 -12.84
N ASN A 569 37.70 14.75 -12.91
CA ASN A 569 38.78 13.91 -12.39
C ASN A 569 39.03 14.12 -10.89
N LEU A 570 38.76 15.32 -10.35
CA LEU A 570 39.00 15.67 -8.95
C LEU A 570 37.70 16.01 -8.20
N VAL A 571 36.71 16.52 -8.93
CA VAL A 571 35.39 16.90 -8.43
C VAL A 571 34.39 15.82 -8.85
N LEU A 572 33.93 15.00 -7.92
CA LEU A 572 32.86 14.02 -8.15
C LEU A 572 31.54 14.56 -7.65
N ASP A 573 30.46 14.09 -8.26
CA ASP A 573 29.10 14.33 -7.80
C ASP A 573 28.78 15.81 -7.53
N LEU A 574 29.23 16.73 -8.40
CA LEU A 574 28.87 18.14 -8.28
C LEU A 574 27.35 18.27 -8.47
N LYS A 575 26.67 18.62 -7.40
CA LYS A 575 25.22 18.88 -7.34
C LYS A 575 25.00 20.36 -7.10
N THR A 576 24.24 20.99 -7.99
CA THR A 576 23.87 22.39 -7.86
C THR A 576 22.51 22.51 -7.18
N GLU A 577 22.37 23.49 -6.31
CA GLU A 577 21.09 23.87 -5.73
C GLU A 577 20.32 24.76 -6.73
N ASN A 578 18.99 24.71 -6.70
CA ASN A 578 18.10 25.58 -7.48
C ASN A 578 18.23 25.49 -9.01
N GLU A 579 18.56 24.31 -9.56
CA GLU A 579 18.66 24.06 -11.01
C GLU A 579 19.68 24.95 -11.75
N ALA A 580 20.63 25.57 -11.02
CA ALA A 580 21.65 26.42 -11.63
C ALA A 580 22.55 25.61 -12.57
N GLU A 581 22.70 26.05 -13.81
CA GLU A 581 23.59 25.41 -14.79
C GLU A 581 25.06 25.67 -14.42
N TRP A 582 25.73 24.72 -13.77
CA TRP A 582 27.18 24.74 -13.56
C TRP A 582 27.82 23.69 -14.47
N SER A 583 29.14 23.73 -14.64
CA SER A 583 29.87 22.70 -15.39
C SER A 583 31.29 22.49 -14.87
N ILE A 584 31.91 21.37 -15.24
CA ILE A 584 33.32 21.10 -14.94
C ILE A 584 34.12 21.17 -16.23
N LYS A 585 35.26 21.85 -16.15
CA LYS A 585 36.26 21.91 -17.21
C LYS A 585 37.61 21.43 -16.70
N SER A 586 38.13 20.38 -17.31
CA SER A 586 39.49 19.91 -17.09
C SER A 586 40.51 20.78 -17.84
N ASN A 587 41.76 20.74 -17.39
CA ASN A 587 42.90 21.43 -18.01
C ASN A 587 42.70 22.95 -18.12
N PHE A 588 42.31 23.61 -17.03
CA PHE A 588 42.10 25.05 -17.00
C PHE A 588 43.34 25.84 -17.44
N ALA A 589 43.16 26.85 -18.29
CA ALA A 589 44.20 27.78 -18.73
C ALA A 589 43.68 29.23 -18.83
N GLU A 590 44.60 30.18 -18.98
CA GLU A 590 44.26 31.58 -19.26
C GLU A 590 43.46 31.70 -20.56
N GLY A 591 42.47 32.60 -20.56
CA GLY A 591 41.54 32.79 -21.69
C GLY A 591 40.34 31.85 -21.70
N ASP A 592 40.28 30.86 -20.81
CA ASP A 592 39.11 29.98 -20.69
C ASP A 592 37.91 30.70 -20.06
N LYS A 593 36.71 30.35 -20.54
CA LYS A 593 35.44 30.83 -19.97
C LYS A 593 35.26 30.27 -18.56
N VAL A 594 34.91 31.11 -17.58
CA VAL A 594 34.81 30.67 -16.17
C VAL A 594 33.42 30.71 -15.55
N PHE A 595 32.45 31.33 -16.22
CA PHE A 595 31.04 31.23 -15.88
C PHE A 595 30.25 30.55 -17.00
N THR A 596 29.20 29.82 -16.67
CA THR A 596 28.34 29.16 -17.67
C THR A 596 27.43 30.13 -18.41
N ASP A 597 26.92 31.15 -17.71
CA ASP A 597 25.92 32.14 -18.15
C ASP A 597 26.51 33.50 -18.58
N ARG A 598 27.84 33.69 -18.49
CA ARG A 598 28.53 34.94 -18.87
C ARG A 598 29.81 34.66 -19.64
N ASP A 599 30.10 35.49 -20.64
CA ASP A 599 31.40 35.46 -21.31
C ASP A 599 32.45 36.21 -20.48
N PHE A 600 33.18 35.47 -19.65
CA PHE A 600 34.14 35.99 -18.67
C PHE A 600 35.35 35.07 -18.56
N THR A 601 36.56 35.62 -18.52
CA THR A 601 37.81 34.86 -18.56
C THR A 601 38.86 35.46 -17.62
N TYR A 602 39.89 34.67 -17.26
CA TYR A 602 41.09 35.15 -16.57
C TYR A 602 42.25 35.36 -17.56
N TYR A 603 43.02 36.44 -17.42
CA TYR A 603 44.24 36.69 -18.21
C TYR A 603 45.53 36.58 -17.39
N SER A 604 45.43 36.42 -16.07
CA SER A 604 46.57 36.15 -15.20
C SER A 604 46.17 35.15 -14.14
N VAL A 605 46.79 33.97 -14.19
CA VAL A 605 46.56 32.84 -13.29
C VAL A 605 47.91 32.33 -12.76
N PRO A 606 48.05 32.03 -11.45
CA PRO A 606 49.24 31.37 -10.91
C PRO A 606 49.58 30.07 -11.67
N ASP A 607 50.85 29.87 -12.04
CA ASP A 607 51.25 28.79 -12.95
C ASP A 607 50.85 27.39 -12.44
N PHE A 608 50.92 27.15 -11.14
CA PHE A 608 50.56 25.84 -10.55
C PHE A 608 49.04 25.54 -10.57
N LEU A 609 48.19 26.55 -10.85
CA LEU A 609 46.75 26.36 -11.05
C LEU A 609 46.40 26.10 -12.52
N LYS A 610 47.35 26.26 -13.45
CA LYS A 610 47.16 25.85 -14.84
C LYS A 610 47.09 24.33 -14.88
N GLY A 611 46.12 23.78 -15.60
CA GLY A 611 45.84 22.35 -15.62
C GLY A 611 44.85 21.88 -14.54
N ALA A 612 44.49 22.73 -13.57
CA ALA A 612 43.51 22.39 -12.54
C ALA A 612 42.11 22.13 -13.14
N GLU A 613 41.26 21.49 -12.35
CA GLU A 613 39.87 21.27 -12.71
C GLU A 613 39.03 22.46 -12.25
N LEU A 614 38.49 23.21 -13.21
CA LEU A 614 37.66 24.37 -12.96
C LEU A 614 36.19 23.95 -12.84
N ILE A 615 35.56 24.28 -11.71
CA ILE A 615 34.11 24.33 -11.59
C ILE A 615 33.67 25.69 -12.12
N GLN A 616 33.10 25.67 -13.32
CA GLN A 616 32.49 26.84 -13.94
C GLN A 616 31.14 27.09 -13.26
N THR A 617 31.08 28.16 -12.47
CA THR A 617 29.87 28.51 -11.72
C THR A 617 28.88 29.26 -12.60
N ASN A 618 27.62 29.30 -12.18
CA ASN A 618 26.66 30.24 -12.73
C ASN A 618 26.85 31.62 -12.06
N CYS A 619 27.06 32.69 -12.84
CA CYS A 619 27.33 34.03 -12.32
C CYS A 619 26.11 34.66 -11.63
N ASP A 620 24.91 34.46 -12.17
CA ASP A 620 23.68 34.98 -11.57
C ASP A 620 23.28 34.22 -10.28
N GLY A 621 23.90 33.07 -10.03
CA GLY A 621 23.81 32.31 -8.77
C GLY A 621 24.19 33.14 -7.53
N LYS A 622 24.98 34.22 -7.69
CA LYS A 622 25.26 35.19 -6.60
C LYS A 622 24.01 35.80 -5.96
N ASN A 623 22.86 35.80 -6.65
CA ASN A 623 21.60 36.36 -6.15
C ASN A 623 20.81 35.38 -5.26
N VAL A 624 21.33 34.17 -5.03
CA VAL A 624 20.68 33.13 -4.23
C VAL A 624 21.30 33.09 -2.83
N GLU A 625 20.45 33.00 -1.81
CA GLU A 625 20.85 32.83 -0.41
C GLU A 625 21.10 31.35 -0.07
N GLY A 626 22.08 31.07 0.80
CA GLY A 626 22.38 29.71 1.28
C GLY A 626 23.46 28.95 0.50
N SER A 627 23.35 27.61 0.50
CA SER A 627 24.23 26.71 -0.26
C SER A 627 23.93 26.82 -1.76
N GLN A 628 24.98 26.88 -2.58
CA GLN A 628 24.85 26.96 -4.05
C GLN A 628 25.19 25.63 -4.75
N ALA A 629 26.18 24.90 -4.22
CA ALA A 629 26.52 23.59 -4.75
C ALA A 629 27.24 22.75 -3.69
N VAL A 630 27.30 21.45 -3.94
CA VAL A 630 28.06 20.50 -3.14
C VAL A 630 28.77 19.51 -4.05
N PHE A 631 29.98 19.10 -3.71
CA PHE A 631 30.71 18.06 -4.44
C PHE A 631 31.52 17.17 -3.50
N THR A 632 31.91 16.01 -3.99
CA THR A 632 32.73 15.03 -3.28
C THR A 632 34.14 15.00 -3.86
N ALA A 633 35.15 14.94 -3.00
CA ALA A 633 36.54 14.84 -3.41
C ALA A 633 36.89 13.46 -4.01
N ALA A 634 37.35 13.41 -5.26
CA ALA A 634 37.78 12.15 -5.90
C ALA A 634 39.06 11.56 -5.29
N GLY A 635 39.89 12.43 -4.71
CA GLY A 635 41.17 12.12 -4.07
C GLY A 635 41.56 13.23 -3.09
N ASN A 636 42.69 13.07 -2.39
CA ASN A 636 43.24 14.15 -1.58
C ASN A 636 43.57 15.34 -2.49
N MET A 637 42.98 16.50 -2.22
CA MET A 637 43.12 17.67 -3.06
C MET A 637 43.15 18.97 -2.26
N THR A 638 43.62 20.03 -2.89
CA THR A 638 43.45 21.40 -2.41
C THR A 638 42.41 22.08 -3.28
N VAL A 639 41.35 22.59 -2.64
CA VAL A 639 40.30 23.35 -3.30
C VAL A 639 40.61 24.83 -3.16
N TYR A 640 40.58 25.57 -4.26
CA TYR A 640 40.80 27.01 -4.33
C TYR A 640 39.51 27.73 -4.72
N VAL A 641 39.15 28.79 -4.00
CA VAL A 641 38.01 29.66 -4.33
C VAL A 641 38.56 31.03 -4.69
N ALA A 642 38.33 31.45 -5.93
CA ALA A 642 38.64 32.80 -6.38
C ALA A 642 37.41 33.68 -6.18
N LEU A 643 37.44 34.51 -5.13
CA LEU A 643 36.34 35.40 -4.73
C LEU A 643 36.62 36.84 -5.17
N ASP A 644 35.64 37.50 -5.78
CA ASP A 644 35.75 38.91 -6.20
C ASP A 644 36.22 39.78 -5.02
N SER A 645 37.30 40.51 -5.23
CA SER A 645 37.95 41.34 -4.20
C SER A 645 37.08 42.48 -3.66
N ARG A 646 35.97 42.79 -4.32
CA ARG A 646 34.99 43.81 -3.90
C ARG A 646 33.97 43.28 -2.90
N VAL A 647 33.96 41.98 -2.59
CA VAL A 647 33.13 41.41 -1.53
C VAL A 647 33.63 41.90 -0.18
N GLU A 648 32.82 42.69 0.52
CA GLU A 648 33.15 43.28 1.82
C GLU A 648 32.93 42.29 2.98
N ASN A 649 31.86 41.50 2.90
CA ASN A 649 31.48 40.54 3.93
C ASN A 649 31.81 39.12 3.46
N ILE A 650 32.96 38.60 3.91
CA ILE A 650 33.39 37.24 3.55
C ILE A 650 32.33 36.23 4.06
N PRO A 651 31.81 35.36 3.18
CA PRO A 651 30.82 34.35 3.56
C PRO A 651 31.25 33.45 4.71
N ASN A 652 30.31 33.11 5.60
CA ASN A 652 30.58 32.25 6.75
C ASN A 652 31.16 30.88 6.37
N TRP A 653 30.78 30.32 5.21
CA TRP A 653 31.29 29.02 4.76
C TRP A 653 32.78 29.06 4.35
N LEU A 654 33.33 30.24 4.09
CA LEU A 654 34.76 30.46 3.85
C LEU A 654 35.56 30.77 5.13
N LYS A 655 34.91 30.81 6.30
CA LYS A 655 35.57 31.19 7.56
C LYS A 655 36.68 30.23 7.97
N ASP A 656 36.50 28.94 7.67
CA ASP A 656 37.48 27.89 7.95
C ASP A 656 38.41 27.62 6.76
N TRP A 657 38.34 28.47 5.71
CA TRP A 657 39.23 28.44 4.56
C TRP A 657 40.36 29.43 4.76
N GLN A 658 41.55 29.07 4.29
CA GLN A 658 42.71 29.92 4.40
C GLN A 658 42.74 30.96 3.28
N LYS A 659 42.82 32.24 3.62
CA LYS A 659 43.13 33.29 2.64
C LYS A 659 44.60 33.19 2.21
N THR A 660 44.84 33.15 0.91
CA THR A 660 46.19 33.07 0.34
C THR A 660 46.69 34.46 -0.06
N PRO A 661 48.01 34.67 -0.26
CA PRO A 661 48.54 35.92 -0.82
C PRO A 661 48.27 36.08 -2.33
N MET A 662 47.61 35.10 -2.98
CA MET A 662 47.44 35.06 -4.42
C MET A 662 46.24 35.86 -4.90
N GLN A 663 46.36 36.40 -6.12
CA GLN A 663 45.29 37.08 -6.83
C GLN A 663 45.20 36.61 -8.28
N MET A 664 43.99 36.61 -8.82
CA MET A 664 43.72 36.36 -10.24
C MET A 664 43.07 37.59 -10.87
N SER A 665 43.47 37.95 -12.08
CA SER A 665 42.96 39.13 -12.79
C SER A 665 42.10 38.71 -13.99
N ALA A 666 40.89 39.27 -14.05
CA ALA A 666 39.91 38.93 -15.07
C ALA A 666 39.89 39.90 -16.27
N SER A 667 39.19 39.49 -17.33
CA SER A 667 39.08 40.19 -18.62
C SER A 667 38.45 41.58 -18.57
N ASN A 668 37.74 41.90 -17.50
CA ASN A 668 37.15 43.21 -17.25
C ASN A 668 37.87 44.00 -16.14
N SER A 669 39.12 43.63 -15.84
CA SER A 669 39.96 44.23 -14.79
C SER A 669 39.50 43.98 -13.35
N VAL A 670 38.57 43.04 -13.11
CA VAL A 670 38.23 42.61 -11.74
C VAL A 670 39.34 41.73 -11.17
N ILE A 671 39.71 42.01 -9.92
CA ILE A 671 40.68 41.24 -9.15
C ILE A 671 39.93 40.25 -8.25
N PHE A 672 40.42 39.02 -8.15
CA PHE A 672 39.90 37.98 -7.27
C PHE A 672 40.92 37.61 -6.21
N ASN A 673 40.50 37.58 -4.95
CA ASN A 673 41.27 37.05 -3.84
C ASN A 673 41.10 35.53 -3.77
N VAL A 674 42.20 34.78 -3.65
CA VAL A 674 42.15 33.31 -3.64
C VAL A 674 42.17 32.78 -2.20
N TYR A 675 41.22 31.91 -1.88
CA TYR A 675 41.13 31.14 -0.64
C TYR A 675 41.39 29.67 -0.92
N SER A 676 41.91 28.90 0.05
CA SER A 676 42.21 27.48 -0.11
C SER A 676 41.79 26.63 1.09
N ARG A 677 41.40 25.38 0.84
CA ARG A 677 41.13 24.35 1.86
C ARG A 677 41.58 22.97 1.36
N CYS A 678 42.28 22.22 2.21
CA CYS A 678 42.59 20.81 1.95
C CYS A 678 41.39 19.94 2.28
N VAL A 679 41.13 18.95 1.43
CA VAL A 679 39.99 18.04 1.58
C VAL A 679 40.44 16.60 1.32
N ARG A 680 39.98 15.67 2.15
CA ARG A 680 40.30 14.24 2.02
C ARG A 680 39.48 13.61 0.91
N GLN A 681 40.00 12.55 0.28
CA GLN A 681 39.19 11.70 -0.59
C GLN A 681 37.89 11.29 0.09
N GLY A 682 36.76 11.44 -0.61
CA GLY A 682 35.42 11.15 -0.08
C GLY A 682 34.84 12.25 0.82
N GLU A 683 35.61 13.28 1.17
CA GLU A 683 35.08 14.44 1.91
C GLU A 683 34.17 15.27 1.02
N THR A 684 33.05 15.71 1.58
CA THR A 684 32.08 16.58 0.90
C THR A 684 32.42 18.05 1.12
N VAL A 685 32.43 18.83 0.05
CA VAL A 685 32.69 20.27 0.04
C VAL A 685 31.42 21.02 -0.34
N THR A 686 30.89 21.81 0.59
CA THR A 686 29.73 22.68 0.34
C THR A 686 30.20 24.08 -0.05
N LEU A 687 29.70 24.57 -1.18
CA LEU A 687 29.94 25.89 -1.73
C LEU A 687 28.70 26.76 -1.48
N GLY A 688 28.85 27.87 -0.76
CA GLY A 688 27.74 28.75 -0.40
C GLY A 688 27.69 30.04 -1.21
N THR A 689 26.82 30.97 -0.82
CA THR A 689 26.70 32.30 -1.44
C THR A 689 28.01 33.11 -1.39
N ASN A 690 28.20 34.05 -2.32
CA ASN A 690 29.42 34.85 -2.45
C ASN A 690 29.53 36.01 -1.45
N GLY A 691 28.49 36.27 -0.64
CA GLY A 691 28.50 37.37 0.36
C GLY A 691 28.25 38.75 -0.26
N GLN A 692 27.40 38.77 -1.30
CA GLN A 692 27.09 39.88 -2.20
C GLN A 692 27.32 41.29 -1.62
N SER A 693 28.16 42.06 -2.30
CA SER A 693 28.39 43.50 -2.10
C SER A 693 28.08 44.27 -3.40
N ALA A 694 28.01 45.60 -3.36
CA ALA A 694 27.62 46.38 -4.53
C ALA A 694 28.55 46.13 -5.74
N SER A 695 27.97 45.83 -6.91
CA SER A 695 28.66 45.62 -8.20
C SER A 695 29.62 44.41 -8.29
N CYS A 696 29.54 43.43 -7.38
CA CYS A 696 30.37 42.22 -7.44
C CYS A 696 29.89 41.15 -8.45
N ILE A 697 30.80 40.27 -8.85
CA ILE A 697 30.53 39.07 -9.65
C ILE A 697 30.63 37.80 -8.78
N ASN A 698 30.12 36.66 -9.25
CA ASN A 698 30.21 35.41 -8.49
C ASN A 698 31.67 34.90 -8.40
N TYR A 699 31.94 33.91 -7.54
CA TYR A 699 33.26 33.27 -7.43
C TYR A 699 33.41 32.11 -8.41
N THR A 700 34.65 31.66 -8.61
CA THR A 700 34.97 30.41 -9.32
C THR A 700 35.75 29.47 -8.40
N VAL A 701 35.71 28.16 -8.68
CA VAL A 701 36.36 27.14 -7.85
C VAL A 701 37.31 26.30 -8.70
N LEU A 702 38.53 26.09 -8.22
CA LEU A 702 39.53 25.23 -8.85
C LEU A 702 39.90 24.09 -7.88
N ALA A 703 39.86 22.86 -8.37
CA ALA A 703 40.38 21.70 -7.67
C ALA A 703 41.73 21.29 -8.29
N ALA A 704 42.76 21.21 -7.45
CA ALA A 704 44.08 20.71 -7.84
C ALA A 704 44.51 19.59 -6.88
N ARG A 705 45.27 18.61 -7.39
CA ARG A 705 45.79 17.52 -6.56
C ARG A 705 46.55 18.08 -5.37
N HIS A 706 46.40 17.43 -4.22
CA HIS A 706 47.21 17.76 -3.07
C HIS A 706 48.62 17.20 -3.31
N ILE A 707 49.56 18.11 -3.51
CA ILE A 707 50.98 17.81 -3.76
C ILE A 707 51.79 18.29 -2.56
N GLY A 708 52.92 17.65 -2.29
CA GLY A 708 53.84 18.04 -1.23
C GLY A 708 53.80 17.17 0.04
N ASP A 709 52.66 16.64 0.46
CA ASP A 709 52.55 15.73 1.64
C ASP A 709 52.94 14.30 1.25
N VAL A 710 54.26 14.06 1.18
CA VAL A 710 54.81 12.79 0.69
C VAL A 710 54.81 11.69 1.76
N ASN A 711 54.57 12.05 3.02
CA ASN A 711 54.56 11.13 4.15
C ASN A 711 53.13 10.78 4.63
N LYS A 712 52.10 11.42 4.07
CA LYS A 712 50.66 11.27 4.38
C LYS A 712 50.27 11.63 5.81
N ASP A 713 51.05 12.48 6.48
CA ASP A 713 50.74 12.94 7.82
C ASP A 713 49.67 14.06 7.84
N GLY A 714 49.26 14.52 6.65
CA GLY A 714 48.27 15.57 6.47
C GLY A 714 48.85 16.97 6.51
N LYS A 715 50.17 17.12 6.44
CA LYS A 715 50.90 18.40 6.45
C LYS A 715 51.90 18.41 5.29
N PHE A 716 52.10 19.57 4.69
CA PHE A 716 53.23 19.80 3.77
C PHE A 716 54.29 20.66 4.47
N ASN A 717 55.42 20.06 4.85
CA ASN A 717 56.44 20.70 5.66
C ASN A 717 57.88 20.19 5.37
N GLU A 718 58.86 20.56 6.21
CA GLU A 718 60.27 20.16 6.00
C GLU A 718 60.49 18.64 6.10
N ASP A 719 59.64 17.91 6.81
CA ASP A 719 59.69 16.44 6.88
C ASP A 719 59.41 15.81 5.52
N ASP A 720 58.51 16.39 4.73
CA ASP A 720 58.22 15.93 3.36
C ASP A 720 59.40 16.19 2.41
N LEU A 721 59.99 17.38 2.52
CA LEU A 721 61.20 17.73 1.78
C LEU A 721 62.35 16.76 2.10
N ASN A 722 62.52 16.43 3.38
CA ASN A 722 63.51 15.47 3.83
C ASN A 722 63.21 14.05 3.33
N ASN A 723 61.95 13.64 3.29
CA ASN A 723 61.53 12.34 2.77
C ASN A 723 61.79 12.21 1.26
N LEU A 724 61.43 13.24 0.47
CA LEU A 724 61.75 13.27 -0.95
C LEU A 724 63.27 13.30 -1.18
N HIS A 725 64.02 14.07 -0.39
CA HIS A 725 65.48 14.08 -0.48
C HIS A 725 66.09 12.71 -0.21
N ARG A 726 65.66 12.02 0.86
CA ARG A 726 66.12 10.67 1.22
C ARG A 726 65.79 9.64 0.14
N TYR A 727 64.62 9.73 -0.48
CA TYR A 727 64.26 8.88 -1.61
C TYR A 727 65.14 9.12 -2.84
N LEU A 728 65.35 10.37 -3.23
CA LEU A 728 66.16 10.72 -4.41
C LEU A 728 67.64 10.30 -4.28
N VAL A 729 68.15 10.19 -3.05
CA VAL A 729 69.52 9.67 -2.77
C VAL A 729 69.56 8.15 -2.51
N GLY A 730 68.42 7.46 -2.64
CA GLY A 730 68.30 6.00 -2.45
C GLY A 730 68.40 5.52 -1.00
N ALA A 731 68.20 6.42 -0.03
CA ALA A 731 68.28 6.12 1.40
C ALA A 731 66.96 5.60 2.01
N ASP A 732 65.82 5.81 1.33
CA ASP A 732 64.48 5.41 1.80
C ASP A 732 63.48 5.23 0.65
N THR A 733 62.30 4.69 0.95
CA THR A 733 61.15 4.63 0.01
C THR A 733 60.12 5.74 0.29
N LEU A 734 59.45 6.23 -0.75
CA LEU A 734 58.36 7.21 -0.62
C LEU A 734 57.00 6.53 -0.36
N VAL A 735 56.19 7.14 0.52
CA VAL A 735 54.83 6.68 0.81
C VAL A 735 53.84 7.14 -0.27
N ASP A 736 54.11 8.28 -0.91
CA ASP A 736 53.31 8.81 -2.01
C ASP A 736 54.17 9.48 -3.10
N GLU A 737 54.58 8.69 -4.08
CA GLU A 737 55.36 9.16 -5.24
C GLU A 737 54.60 10.17 -6.11
N LEU A 738 53.26 10.14 -6.12
CA LEU A 738 52.46 11.08 -6.91
C LEU A 738 52.43 12.47 -6.28
N SER A 739 52.41 12.55 -4.96
CA SER A 739 52.49 13.83 -4.24
C SER A 739 53.88 14.48 -4.31
N ALA A 740 54.90 13.68 -4.65
CA ALA A 740 56.29 14.10 -4.75
C ALA A 740 56.66 14.72 -6.11
N ASP A 741 55.84 14.53 -7.15
CA ASP A 741 56.00 15.13 -8.49
C ASP A 741 55.39 16.54 -8.47
N ILE A 742 56.19 17.52 -8.05
CA ILE A 742 55.74 18.89 -7.77
C ILE A 742 55.56 19.70 -9.05
N ASN A 743 56.31 19.36 -10.10
CA ASN A 743 56.29 20.09 -11.37
C ASN A 743 55.44 19.41 -12.45
N PHE A 744 54.86 18.24 -12.15
CA PHE A 744 53.99 17.44 -13.03
C PHE A 744 54.69 17.00 -14.32
N ASP A 745 56.01 16.82 -14.29
CA ASP A 745 56.80 16.36 -15.44
C ASP A 745 56.89 14.82 -15.53
N THR A 746 56.22 14.11 -14.61
CA THR A 746 56.15 12.64 -14.48
C THR A 746 57.47 11.97 -14.09
N CYS A 747 58.51 12.74 -13.77
CA CYS A 747 59.84 12.27 -13.44
C CYS A 747 60.27 12.77 -12.06
N LEU A 748 60.20 11.92 -11.03
CA LEU A 748 60.72 12.29 -9.70
C LEU A 748 62.24 12.52 -9.73
N ASN A 749 62.66 13.79 -9.63
CA ASN A 749 64.05 14.17 -9.73
C ASN A 749 64.40 15.40 -8.86
N ILE A 750 65.63 15.89 -8.99
CA ILE A 750 66.11 17.03 -8.19
C ILE A 750 65.30 18.31 -8.46
N SER A 751 64.66 18.44 -9.62
CA SER A 751 63.77 19.56 -9.93
C SER A 751 62.57 19.59 -8.99
N ASP A 752 61.94 18.45 -8.72
CA ASP A 752 60.83 18.35 -7.77
C ASP A 752 61.25 18.77 -6.38
N LEU A 753 62.43 18.33 -5.93
CA LEU A 753 62.95 18.72 -4.61
C LEU A 753 63.22 20.23 -4.52
N VAL A 754 63.74 20.84 -5.60
CA VAL A 754 63.98 22.28 -5.69
C VAL A 754 62.66 23.06 -5.71
N ASP A 755 61.66 22.57 -6.46
CA ASP A 755 60.35 23.22 -6.54
C ASP A 755 59.55 23.02 -5.25
N MET A 756 59.66 21.86 -4.59
CA MET A 756 59.15 21.59 -3.24
C MET A 756 59.75 22.57 -2.23
N ARG A 757 61.07 22.78 -2.29
CA ARG A 757 61.76 23.76 -1.43
C ARG A 757 61.29 25.18 -1.69
N ARG A 758 61.15 25.59 -2.96
CA ARG A 758 60.63 26.92 -3.34
C ARG A 758 59.20 27.13 -2.85
N GLN A 759 58.35 26.11 -2.98
CA GLN A 759 56.99 26.16 -2.47
C GLN A 759 56.98 26.31 -0.94
N LEU A 760 57.76 25.52 -0.19
CA LEU A 760 57.91 25.67 1.27
C LEU A 760 58.43 27.06 1.67
N ASP A 761 59.42 27.60 0.97
CA ASP A 761 59.97 28.93 1.24
C ASP A 761 58.94 30.04 0.93
N SER A 762 58.06 29.86 -0.07
CA SER A 762 56.93 30.77 -0.35
C SER A 762 55.79 30.65 0.67
N ILE A 763 55.57 29.45 1.23
CA ILE A 763 54.55 29.13 2.22
C ILE A 763 54.95 29.60 3.63
N ASN A 764 56.25 29.74 3.92
CA ASN A 764 56.74 30.23 5.21
C ASN A 764 56.34 31.68 5.55
N ASN A 765 55.63 32.40 4.67
CA ASN A 765 54.94 33.67 4.98
C ASN A 765 53.42 33.54 5.25
N SER A 766 52.83 32.35 5.14
CA SER A 766 51.47 32.02 5.59
C SER A 766 51.29 30.49 5.66
N ALA A 767 51.31 29.91 6.87
CA ALA A 767 51.27 28.46 7.13
C ALA A 767 50.31 27.69 6.20
N ALA A 768 50.76 26.60 5.56
CA ALA A 768 49.96 25.80 4.64
C ALA A 768 48.73 25.14 5.31
N PRO A 769 47.62 24.91 4.56
CA PRO A 769 46.45 24.22 5.08
C PRO A 769 46.76 22.75 5.39
N THR A 770 46.17 22.23 6.48
CA THR A 770 46.40 20.86 6.99
C THR A 770 45.11 20.03 6.90
N MET A 771 45.24 18.71 6.77
CA MET A 771 44.10 17.79 6.66
C MET A 771 43.38 17.56 8.03
N PRO A 772 42.04 17.61 8.11
CA PRO A 772 41.29 17.38 9.35
C PRO A 772 41.30 15.91 9.85
N GLY A 773 41.08 15.70 11.16
CA GLY A 773 41.11 14.41 11.88
C GLY A 773 39.74 13.71 12.05
N ASN A 774 39.74 12.41 12.41
CA ASN A 774 38.62 11.47 12.23
C ASN A 774 38.05 10.94 13.58
N GLU A 775 36.87 11.38 14.05
CA GLU A 775 36.18 10.78 15.22
C GLU A 775 34.63 10.76 15.05
N THR A 776 33.98 9.62 15.33
CA THR A 776 32.51 9.45 15.40
C THR A 776 32.10 8.64 16.63
N THR A 777 31.09 9.10 17.39
CA THR A 777 30.41 8.37 18.48
C THR A 777 28.99 7.90 18.06
N PRO A 778 28.49 6.73 18.52
CA PRO A 778 27.18 6.19 18.10
C PRO A 778 26.00 6.51 19.07
N PRO A 779 24.71 6.41 18.63
CA PRO A 779 23.52 6.84 19.40
C PRO A 779 22.87 5.71 20.26
N ALA A 780 21.95 6.11 21.15
CA ALA A 780 21.37 5.33 22.26
C ALA A 780 20.30 4.27 21.89
N GLU A 781 20.23 3.18 22.68
CA GLU A 781 19.41 1.96 22.48
C GLU A 781 17.89 2.11 22.75
N THR A 782 17.07 1.43 21.95
CA THR A 782 15.61 1.29 22.04
C THR A 782 15.21 0.00 22.80
N GLN A 783 14.09 0.00 23.54
CA GLN A 783 13.57 -1.17 24.29
C GLN A 783 12.82 -2.17 23.37
N CYS A 784 12.97 -3.48 23.59
CA CYS A 784 12.39 -4.56 22.78
C CYS A 784 10.86 -4.72 22.95
N GLU A 785 10.14 -4.98 21.86
CA GLU A 785 8.66 -5.08 21.83
C GLU A 785 8.09 -6.38 22.41
N TYR A 786 8.84 -7.49 22.40
CA TYR A 786 8.37 -8.80 22.90
C TYR A 786 8.53 -8.98 24.42
N GLU A 787 9.12 -8.00 25.09
CA GLU A 787 9.43 -8.03 26.51
C GLU A 787 8.40 -7.20 27.27
N PRO A 788 7.74 -7.77 28.30
CA PRO A 788 6.74 -7.01 29.06
C PRO A 788 7.38 -5.79 29.74
N ASP A 789 6.58 -4.77 30.04
CA ASP A 789 7.08 -3.55 30.69
C ASP A 789 7.85 -3.84 31.99
N GLY A 790 9.05 -3.26 32.09
CA GLY A 790 9.95 -3.50 33.22
C GLY A 790 10.52 -4.92 33.24
N PHE A 791 10.56 -5.61 32.10
CA PHE A 791 11.27 -6.87 31.95
C PHE A 791 12.75 -6.69 32.32
N VAL A 792 13.19 -7.54 33.23
CA VAL A 792 14.60 -7.68 33.59
C VAL A 792 14.92 -9.14 33.36
N PHE A 793 15.80 -9.39 32.40
CA PHE A 793 16.23 -10.73 32.09
C PHE A 793 16.85 -11.38 33.33
N SER A 794 16.27 -12.51 33.75
CA SER A 794 16.67 -13.25 34.96
C SER A 794 18.03 -13.95 34.81
N GLY A 795 18.48 -14.13 33.57
CA GLY A 795 19.61 -14.97 33.20
C GLY A 795 19.23 -16.39 32.83
N ASN A 796 17.96 -16.81 32.90
CA ASN A 796 17.55 -18.18 32.57
C ASN A 796 16.80 -18.28 31.23
N VAL A 797 17.11 -19.34 30.49
CA VAL A 797 16.43 -19.72 29.24
C VAL A 797 16.01 -21.18 29.33
N TYR A 798 14.74 -21.46 29.10
CA TYR A 798 14.19 -22.82 29.00
C TYR A 798 14.04 -23.21 27.55
N LEU A 799 14.43 -24.44 27.20
CA LEU A 799 14.24 -24.99 25.85
C LEU A 799 13.27 -26.17 25.91
N VAL A 800 12.30 -26.18 25.00
CA VAL A 800 11.47 -27.36 24.73
C VAL A 800 11.50 -27.69 23.24
N GLY A 801 11.48 -28.99 22.94
CA GLY A 801 11.53 -29.44 21.56
C GLY A 801 11.84 -30.92 21.41
N ASP A 802 12.19 -31.27 20.18
CA ASP A 802 12.44 -32.65 19.75
C ASP A 802 13.93 -33.05 19.77
N SER A 803 14.27 -34.08 19.00
CA SER A 803 15.60 -34.70 18.92
C SER A 803 16.68 -33.78 18.36
N THR A 804 16.32 -32.68 17.69
CA THR A 804 17.28 -31.69 17.18
C THR A 804 17.65 -30.63 18.23
N VAL A 805 16.89 -30.56 19.32
CA VAL A 805 17.10 -29.62 20.44
C VAL A 805 17.74 -30.31 21.65
N CYS A 806 17.37 -31.57 21.90
CA CYS A 806 17.60 -32.26 23.19
C CYS A 806 19.06 -32.50 23.57
N ASN A 807 19.27 -32.79 24.86
CA ASN A 807 20.54 -33.31 25.35
C ASN A 807 20.68 -34.79 24.97
N TYR A 808 21.87 -35.18 24.54
CA TYR A 808 22.26 -36.58 24.36
C TYR A 808 23.23 -37.00 25.46
N GLU A 809 23.18 -38.28 25.83
CA GLU A 809 24.17 -38.88 26.73
C GLU A 809 25.54 -38.99 26.06
N ASP A 810 26.61 -38.96 26.85
CA ASP A 810 27.99 -38.95 26.37
C ASP A 810 28.31 -40.11 25.42
N ASN A 811 27.74 -41.29 25.65
CA ASN A 811 27.91 -42.45 24.77
C ASN A 811 27.37 -42.18 23.35
N TYR A 812 26.25 -41.47 23.20
CA TYR A 812 25.70 -41.09 21.91
C TYR A 812 26.48 -39.95 21.27
N SER A 813 26.81 -38.92 22.06
CA SER A 813 27.57 -37.78 21.59
C SER A 813 29.00 -38.15 21.17
N THR A 814 29.64 -39.12 21.82
CA THR A 814 30.98 -39.58 21.42
C THR A 814 30.95 -40.65 20.33
N SER A 815 30.04 -41.62 20.41
CA SER A 815 30.04 -42.75 19.47
C SER A 815 29.40 -42.42 18.14
N TYR A 816 28.45 -41.48 18.09
CA TYR A 816 27.72 -41.12 16.87
C TYR A 816 27.90 -39.65 16.47
N ASP A 817 28.65 -38.86 17.25
CA ASP A 817 28.72 -37.40 17.11
C ASP A 817 27.34 -36.74 17.17
N ARG A 818 26.41 -37.27 17.97
CA ARG A 818 25.01 -36.79 17.97
C ARG A 818 24.78 -35.72 19.04
N TYR A 819 24.33 -34.55 18.60
CA TYR A 819 24.05 -33.39 19.46
C TYR A 819 22.72 -32.72 19.08
N GLY A 820 22.04 -32.15 20.06
CA GLY A 820 21.01 -31.14 19.84
C GLY A 820 21.61 -29.75 19.96
N TRP A 821 21.08 -28.76 19.23
CA TRP A 821 21.60 -27.39 19.31
C TRP A 821 21.44 -26.78 20.71
N GLY A 822 20.45 -27.25 21.49
CA GLY A 822 20.23 -26.81 22.86
C GLY A 822 21.40 -27.11 23.81
N MET A 823 22.24 -28.11 23.49
CA MET A 823 23.47 -28.40 24.23
C MET A 823 24.52 -27.29 24.08
N LYS A 824 24.43 -26.48 23.03
CA LYS A 824 25.43 -25.48 22.62
C LYS A 824 24.99 -24.03 22.81
N LEU A 825 23.70 -23.80 23.10
CA LEU A 825 23.16 -22.45 23.22
C LEU A 825 23.82 -21.66 24.36
N ALA A 826 24.05 -22.27 25.52
CA ALA A 826 24.68 -21.60 26.66
C ALA A 826 26.09 -21.07 26.33
N GLU A 827 26.81 -21.73 25.43
CA GLU A 827 28.17 -21.35 25.04
C GLU A 827 28.20 -19.97 24.35
N GLN A 828 27.09 -19.56 23.70
CA GLN A 828 26.97 -18.32 22.93
C GLN A 828 26.81 -17.07 23.81
N PHE A 829 26.49 -17.25 25.09
CA PHE A 829 26.16 -16.15 26.00
C PHE A 829 27.07 -16.12 27.24
N SER A 830 27.23 -14.93 27.82
CA SER A 830 27.96 -14.67 29.06
C SER A 830 26.99 -14.60 30.24
N GLY A 831 27.07 -15.59 31.14
CA GLY A 831 26.28 -15.61 32.37
C GLY A 831 24.79 -15.95 32.18
N VAL A 832 24.46 -16.74 31.15
CA VAL A 832 23.11 -17.26 30.90
C VAL A 832 23.05 -18.75 31.25
N ASN A 833 22.01 -19.15 31.98
CA ASN A 833 21.72 -20.54 32.33
C ASN A 833 20.68 -21.12 31.35
N VAL A 834 21.03 -22.19 30.64
CA VAL A 834 20.11 -22.87 29.71
C VAL A 834 19.59 -24.16 30.33
N HIS A 835 18.28 -24.22 30.54
CA HIS A 835 17.54 -25.39 31.01
C HIS A 835 16.93 -26.13 29.82
N ASN A 836 17.72 -27.02 29.20
CA ASN A 836 17.25 -27.79 28.06
C ASN A 836 16.36 -28.96 28.52
N LEU A 837 15.05 -28.85 28.30
CA LEU A 837 14.04 -29.84 28.65
C LEU A 837 13.55 -30.65 27.44
N ALA A 838 14.07 -30.39 26.24
CA ALA A 838 13.70 -31.11 25.03
C ALA A 838 14.02 -32.61 25.11
N LEU A 839 13.25 -33.43 24.39
CA LEU A 839 13.35 -34.90 24.41
C LEU A 839 13.29 -35.48 22.99
N SER A 840 14.16 -36.44 22.73
CA SER A 840 14.20 -37.13 21.45
C SER A 840 12.90 -37.89 21.16
N GLY A 841 12.46 -37.84 19.90
CA GLY A 841 11.24 -38.52 19.44
C GLY A 841 9.93 -37.93 19.93
N ARG A 842 9.92 -36.71 20.49
CA ARG A 842 8.69 -36.01 20.91
C ARG A 842 8.21 -35.00 19.87
N SER A 843 6.90 -34.84 19.84
CA SER A 843 6.15 -33.82 19.11
C SER A 843 5.59 -32.79 20.10
N SER A 844 5.08 -31.66 19.60
CA SER A 844 4.43 -30.64 20.44
C SER A 844 3.31 -31.23 21.32
N ARG A 845 2.61 -32.25 20.80
CA ARG A 845 1.54 -32.99 21.48
C ARG A 845 2.05 -34.01 22.50
N SER A 846 2.96 -34.90 22.10
CA SER A 846 3.39 -36.01 22.97
C SER A 846 4.21 -35.53 24.16
N PHE A 847 4.94 -34.41 24.02
CA PHE A 847 5.73 -33.82 25.10
C PHE A 847 4.88 -33.40 26.32
N LEU A 848 3.59 -33.07 26.14
CA LEU A 848 2.69 -32.66 27.23
C LEU A 848 2.51 -33.73 28.31
N THR A 849 2.76 -34.99 27.98
CA THR A 849 2.65 -36.12 28.91
C THR A 849 3.95 -36.45 29.65
N GLU A 850 5.05 -35.76 29.32
CA GLU A 850 6.37 -36.03 29.87
C GLU A 850 6.59 -35.33 31.21
N GLN A 851 7.44 -35.94 32.04
CA GLN A 851 7.88 -35.32 33.30
C GLN A 851 8.58 -33.98 33.05
N ASN A 852 9.25 -33.83 31.90
CA ASN A 852 9.92 -32.59 31.49
C ASN A 852 8.94 -31.43 31.32
N TYR A 853 7.73 -31.68 30.81
CA TYR A 853 6.69 -30.63 30.72
C TYR A 853 6.20 -30.22 32.11
N GLN A 854 6.10 -31.18 33.05
CA GLN A 854 5.79 -30.85 34.45
C GLN A 854 6.90 -30.02 35.10
N THR A 855 8.17 -30.34 34.83
CA THR A 855 9.31 -29.53 35.26
C THR A 855 9.23 -28.11 34.70
N LEU A 856 8.94 -27.94 33.41
CA LEU A 856 8.73 -26.61 32.80
C LEU A 856 7.67 -25.82 33.56
N LYS A 857 6.47 -26.39 33.75
CA LYS A 857 5.34 -25.73 34.43
C LYS A 857 5.66 -25.27 35.86
N ASN A 858 6.51 -26.03 36.55
CA ASN A 858 6.85 -25.79 37.93
C ASN A 858 8.03 -24.82 38.10
N SER A 859 8.92 -24.73 37.10
CA SER A 859 10.19 -24.01 37.23
C SER A 859 10.24 -22.66 36.49
N ILE A 860 9.52 -22.50 35.37
CA ILE A 860 9.56 -21.23 34.62
C ILE A 860 8.85 -20.08 35.35
N GLY A 861 9.45 -18.89 35.32
CA GLY A 861 8.96 -17.71 36.04
C GLY A 861 9.30 -16.38 35.40
N LYS A 862 9.09 -15.30 36.17
CA LYS A 862 9.23 -13.92 35.70
C LYS A 862 10.67 -13.62 35.27
N GLY A 863 10.84 -13.07 34.08
CA GLY A 863 12.14 -12.65 33.55
C GLY A 863 12.90 -13.73 32.79
N ASP A 864 12.37 -14.96 32.72
CA ASP A 864 12.95 -16.05 31.93
C ASP A 864 12.51 -15.97 30.45
N TYR A 865 13.26 -16.63 29.55
CA TYR A 865 12.77 -16.94 28.19
C TYR A 865 12.38 -18.40 28.04
N LEU A 866 11.41 -18.71 27.17
CA LEU A 866 11.06 -20.06 26.74
C LEU A 866 11.21 -20.20 25.22
N PHE A 867 12.21 -20.93 24.76
CA PHE A 867 12.40 -21.23 23.34
C PHE A 867 11.72 -22.55 22.98
N ILE A 868 10.88 -22.53 21.95
CA ILE A 868 9.97 -23.64 21.61
C ILE A 868 10.24 -24.07 20.16
N GLN A 869 10.74 -25.30 19.95
CA GLN A 869 10.98 -25.84 18.60
C GLN A 869 10.41 -27.24 18.44
N PHE A 870 9.34 -27.37 17.65
CA PHE A 870 8.72 -28.64 17.28
C PHE A 870 8.45 -28.67 15.76
N GLY A 871 8.01 -29.80 15.21
CA GLY A 871 7.77 -29.99 13.77
C GLY A 871 8.26 -31.32 13.21
N HIS A 872 9.45 -31.79 13.60
CA HIS A 872 10.07 -33.00 13.01
C HIS A 872 9.29 -34.31 13.29
N ASN A 873 8.51 -34.34 14.37
CA ASN A 873 7.67 -35.48 14.74
C ASN A 873 6.17 -35.19 14.58
N ASP A 874 5.80 -33.91 14.56
CA ASP A 874 4.42 -33.44 14.39
C ASP A 874 3.85 -33.81 13.01
N GLU A 875 4.71 -33.84 11.98
CA GLU A 875 4.38 -34.26 10.62
C GLU A 875 3.94 -35.73 10.46
N LYS A 876 4.17 -36.56 11.49
CA LYS A 876 3.84 -38.00 11.48
C LYS A 876 2.37 -38.23 11.83
N THR A 877 1.49 -37.87 10.91
CA THR A 877 0.03 -37.89 11.09
C THR A 877 -0.63 -39.26 10.93
N ASP A 878 0.11 -40.29 10.49
CA ASP A 878 -0.38 -41.67 10.50
C ASP A 878 -0.35 -42.24 11.93
N GLU A 879 -1.47 -42.13 12.63
CA GLU A 879 -1.67 -42.63 14.00
C GLU A 879 -1.50 -44.16 14.12
N SER A 880 -1.61 -44.93 13.03
CA SER A 880 -1.38 -46.38 13.07
C SER A 880 0.11 -46.72 13.15
N GLN A 881 0.94 -45.88 12.54
CA GLN A 881 2.39 -46.04 12.49
C GLN A 881 3.09 -45.28 13.63
N TYR A 882 2.55 -44.12 14.01
CA TYR A 882 3.15 -43.19 14.97
C TYR A 882 2.13 -42.68 16.00
N PRO A 883 1.62 -43.58 16.86
CA PRO A 883 0.53 -43.24 17.78
C PRO A 883 0.90 -42.09 18.71
N GLY A 884 0.07 -41.05 18.73
CA GLY A 884 0.17 -39.90 19.62
C GLY A 884 1.18 -38.82 19.22
N LEU A 885 1.82 -38.91 18.05
CA LEU A 885 2.77 -37.90 17.58
C LEU A 885 2.12 -36.81 16.73
N GLY A 886 1.27 -37.20 15.77
CA GLY A 886 0.77 -36.33 14.72
C GLY A 886 -0.04 -35.12 15.21
N THR A 887 0.20 -33.99 14.55
CA THR A 887 -0.64 -32.79 14.61
C THR A 887 -0.89 -32.27 13.19
N TYR A 888 -1.83 -31.34 13.04
CA TYR A 888 -2.22 -30.76 11.75
C TYR A 888 -2.18 -29.25 11.85
N THR A 889 -1.68 -28.60 10.81
CA THR A 889 -1.70 -27.14 10.67
C THR A 889 -3.02 -26.69 10.04
N GLY A 890 -3.42 -25.45 10.29
CA GLY A 890 -4.56 -24.80 9.62
C GLY A 890 -5.94 -25.37 9.97
N LEU A 891 -6.11 -26.01 11.13
CA LEU A 891 -7.44 -26.40 11.61
C LEU A 891 -8.21 -25.18 12.12
N ASP A 892 -9.54 -25.19 11.95
CA ASP A 892 -10.43 -24.15 12.47
C ASP A 892 -10.61 -24.29 14.00
N TRP A 893 -10.10 -23.29 14.75
CA TRP A 893 -10.12 -23.28 16.22
C TRP A 893 -11.53 -23.26 16.80
N SER A 894 -12.54 -22.77 16.07
CA SER A 894 -13.93 -22.75 16.55
C SER A 894 -14.54 -24.14 16.69
N ASN A 895 -13.92 -25.13 16.03
CA ASN A 895 -14.37 -26.52 15.97
C ASN A 895 -13.46 -27.47 16.77
N LEU A 896 -12.55 -26.94 17.58
CA LEU A 896 -11.66 -27.72 18.44
C LEU A 896 -12.24 -27.88 19.85
N ASP A 897 -11.99 -29.04 20.47
CA ASP A 897 -12.21 -29.23 21.90
C ASP A 897 -11.12 -28.54 22.75
N ASN A 898 -11.25 -28.60 24.07
CA ASN A 898 -10.29 -27.99 25.01
C ASN A 898 -8.89 -28.63 24.99
N ASN A 899 -8.69 -29.69 24.21
CA ASN A 899 -7.40 -30.33 23.97
C ASN A 899 -6.84 -30.01 22.58
N GLY A 900 -7.49 -29.12 21.83
CA GLY A 900 -7.10 -28.74 20.47
C GLY A 900 -7.46 -29.78 19.41
N LYS A 901 -8.48 -30.61 19.66
CA LYS A 901 -8.87 -31.73 18.77
C LYS A 901 -10.19 -31.45 18.05
N ASP A 902 -10.23 -31.67 16.74
CA ASP A 902 -11.45 -31.52 15.94
C ASP A 902 -12.38 -32.76 16.00
N SER A 903 -13.55 -32.65 15.39
CA SER A 903 -14.55 -33.73 15.33
C SER A 903 -14.07 -35.00 14.61
N GLN A 904 -13.05 -34.88 13.75
CA GLN A 904 -12.40 -35.96 13.01
C GLN A 904 -11.26 -36.59 13.79
N GLY A 905 -10.95 -36.05 14.98
CA GLY A 905 -9.94 -36.54 15.88
C GLY A 905 -8.52 -36.03 15.61
N ARG A 906 -8.37 -34.99 14.79
CA ARG A 906 -7.10 -34.36 14.44
C ARG A 906 -6.75 -33.27 15.45
N TYR A 907 -5.49 -33.20 15.86
CA TYR A 907 -5.00 -32.21 16.83
C TYR A 907 -4.36 -31.02 16.09
N SER A 908 -4.73 -29.79 16.43
CA SER A 908 -4.13 -28.58 15.86
C SER A 908 -2.75 -28.32 16.45
N TYR A 909 -1.77 -28.09 15.58
CA TYR A 909 -0.40 -27.73 15.96
C TYR A 909 -0.35 -26.34 16.62
N GLU A 910 -1.00 -25.35 16.00
CA GLU A 910 -1.03 -23.95 16.45
C GLU A 910 -1.70 -23.82 17.82
N TYR A 911 -2.85 -24.51 18.00
CA TYR A 911 -3.56 -24.50 19.28
C TYR A 911 -2.68 -25.08 20.38
N ILE A 912 -1.99 -26.20 20.11
CA ILE A 912 -1.13 -26.84 21.11
C ILE A 912 0.01 -25.93 21.53
N LEU A 913 0.73 -25.32 20.57
CA LEU A 913 1.80 -24.36 20.86
C LEU A 913 1.29 -23.19 21.72
N MET A 914 0.15 -22.62 21.34
CA MET A 914 -0.41 -21.47 22.03
C MET A 914 -0.92 -21.81 23.43
N ALA A 915 -1.79 -22.80 23.54
CA ALA A 915 -2.50 -23.13 24.78
C ALA A 915 -1.56 -23.69 25.86
N TYR A 916 -0.57 -24.50 25.47
CA TYR A 916 0.22 -25.27 26.42
C TYR A 916 1.65 -24.75 26.65
N TYR A 917 2.20 -23.94 25.74
CA TYR A 917 3.57 -23.43 25.86
C TYR A 917 3.62 -21.89 25.94
N VAL A 918 3.06 -21.19 24.95
CA VAL A 918 3.08 -19.72 24.91
C VAL A 918 2.31 -19.13 26.09
N ASN A 919 1.06 -19.56 26.29
CA ASN A 919 0.24 -19.10 27.41
C ASN A 919 0.85 -19.49 28.76
N LEU A 920 1.49 -20.66 28.85
CA LEU A 920 2.20 -21.06 30.06
C LEU A 920 3.32 -20.07 30.42
N ALA A 921 4.17 -19.71 29.44
CA ALA A 921 5.24 -18.75 29.64
C ALA A 921 4.70 -17.35 29.99
N LYS A 922 3.77 -16.82 29.18
CA LYS A 922 3.17 -15.50 29.41
C LYS A 922 2.53 -15.41 30.80
N ASN A 923 1.75 -16.43 31.21
CA ASN A 923 1.11 -16.47 32.53
C ASN A 923 2.10 -16.55 33.71
N LYS A 924 3.33 -17.01 33.47
CA LYS A 924 4.40 -17.08 34.47
C LYS A 924 5.30 -15.83 34.46
N GLY A 925 5.05 -14.88 33.56
CA GLY A 925 5.88 -13.67 33.38
C GLY A 925 7.17 -13.92 32.60
N ALA A 926 7.26 -15.04 31.89
CA ALA A 926 8.35 -15.38 30.98
C ALA A 926 8.01 -14.95 29.55
N VAL A 927 9.04 -14.77 28.72
CA VAL A 927 8.91 -14.39 27.31
C VAL A 927 9.04 -15.63 26.41
N PRO A 928 7.97 -16.06 25.72
CA PRO A 928 8.05 -17.16 24.76
C PRO A 928 8.70 -16.70 23.44
N VAL A 929 9.52 -17.59 22.88
CA VAL A 929 10.16 -17.44 21.57
C VAL A 929 9.91 -18.72 20.77
N LEU A 930 9.18 -18.61 19.67
CA LEU A 930 8.97 -19.71 18.74
C LEU A 930 10.22 -19.85 17.86
N VAL A 931 10.72 -21.07 17.70
CA VAL A 931 11.85 -21.37 16.82
C VAL A 931 11.35 -22.40 15.81
N THR A 932 11.35 -22.07 14.51
CA THR A 932 10.85 -23.00 13.48
C THR A 932 11.77 -24.24 13.38
N PRO A 933 11.27 -25.42 12.97
CA PRO A 933 12.10 -26.63 12.90
C PRO A 933 13.26 -26.44 11.92
N ILE A 934 14.45 -26.94 12.27
CA ILE A 934 15.60 -26.88 11.36
C ILE A 934 15.35 -27.74 10.11
N THR A 935 15.87 -27.30 8.98
CA THR A 935 15.76 -28.03 7.71
C THR A 935 16.52 -29.36 7.80
N ARG A 936 15.99 -30.43 7.20
CA ARG A 936 16.72 -31.70 7.08
C ARG A 936 17.72 -31.62 5.93
N ARG A 937 18.71 -32.51 5.95
CA ARG A 937 19.54 -32.79 4.77
C ARG A 937 18.86 -33.86 3.90
N ALA A 938 18.98 -33.76 2.59
CA ALA A 938 18.58 -34.83 1.67
C ALA A 938 19.72 -35.87 1.54
N SER A 939 19.43 -37.06 1.02
CA SER A 939 20.44 -38.10 0.82
C SER A 939 21.58 -37.66 -0.13
N ASP A 940 21.28 -36.77 -1.07
CA ASP A 940 22.25 -36.17 -1.99
C ASP A 940 23.03 -35.00 -1.38
N GLY A 941 22.69 -34.58 -0.15
CA GLY A 941 23.33 -33.51 0.58
C GLY A 941 22.75 -32.12 0.41
N GLN A 942 21.67 -31.96 -0.35
CA GLN A 942 20.94 -30.70 -0.48
C GLN A 942 20.01 -30.46 0.73
N ALA A 943 19.43 -29.26 0.81
CA ALA A 943 18.41 -28.93 1.80
C ALA A 943 17.07 -29.65 1.50
N ASN A 944 16.44 -30.23 2.53
CA ASN A 944 15.13 -30.88 2.46
C ASN A 944 14.16 -30.23 3.47
N TYR A 945 13.50 -29.17 3.03
CA TYR A 945 12.67 -28.31 3.88
C TYR A 945 11.16 -28.53 3.67
N GLN A 946 10.75 -29.19 2.59
CA GLN A 946 9.36 -29.24 2.13
C GLN A 946 8.40 -29.83 3.17
N GLN A 947 8.85 -30.82 3.95
CA GLN A 947 8.02 -31.46 4.98
C GLN A 947 7.76 -30.53 6.18
N HIS A 948 8.67 -29.59 6.44
CA HIS A 948 8.57 -28.64 7.54
C HIS A 948 7.89 -27.32 7.16
N THR A 949 7.78 -26.99 5.87
CA THR A 949 7.17 -25.73 5.41
C THR A 949 5.78 -25.46 6.01
N PRO A 950 4.86 -26.43 6.13
CA PRO A 950 3.57 -26.17 6.78
C PRO A 950 3.71 -25.79 8.26
N TYR A 951 4.62 -26.44 8.99
CA TYR A 951 4.87 -26.17 10.42
C TYR A 951 5.61 -24.86 10.64
N GLN A 952 6.55 -24.51 9.74
CA GLN A 952 7.20 -23.21 9.68
C GLN A 952 6.16 -22.09 9.52
N GLN A 953 5.29 -22.20 8.50
CA GLN A 953 4.23 -21.20 8.23
C GLN A 953 3.28 -21.07 9.42
N ALA A 954 2.89 -22.19 10.03
CA ALA A 954 2.04 -22.20 11.21
C ALA A 954 2.67 -21.45 12.40
N MET A 955 3.97 -21.61 12.66
CA MET A 955 4.66 -20.90 13.75
C MET A 955 4.83 -19.40 13.45
N ILE A 956 5.13 -19.03 12.20
CA ILE A 956 5.23 -17.63 11.77
C ILE A 956 3.87 -16.94 11.93
N GLN A 957 2.81 -17.54 11.39
CA GLN A 957 1.45 -17.01 11.50
C GLN A 957 0.98 -16.90 12.95
N LEU A 958 1.34 -17.87 13.81
CA LEU A 958 1.04 -17.83 15.24
C LEU A 958 1.78 -16.67 15.93
N GLY A 959 3.04 -16.43 15.59
CA GLY A 959 3.83 -15.31 16.07
C GLY A 959 3.24 -13.95 15.70
N GLU A 960 2.87 -13.78 14.43
CA GLU A 960 2.21 -12.57 13.90
C GLU A 960 0.84 -12.32 14.56
N THR A 961 0.05 -13.38 14.74
CA THR A 961 -1.33 -13.26 15.25
C THR A 961 -1.38 -12.93 16.74
N PHE A 962 -0.45 -13.47 17.53
CA PHE A 962 -0.49 -13.42 18.99
C PHE A 962 0.67 -12.68 19.65
N ASP A 963 1.45 -11.94 18.85
CA ASP A 963 2.59 -11.15 19.28
C ASP A 963 3.56 -12.00 20.11
N VAL A 964 4.21 -12.94 19.43
CA VAL A 964 5.21 -13.86 19.99
C VAL A 964 6.43 -13.83 19.07
N ALA A 965 7.61 -13.61 19.64
CA ALA A 965 8.86 -13.60 18.89
C ALA A 965 9.06 -14.92 18.13
N VAL A 966 9.47 -14.83 16.86
CA VAL A 966 9.75 -15.99 16.01
C VAL A 966 11.18 -15.93 15.47
N ILE A 967 11.95 -17.00 15.66
CA ILE A 967 13.24 -17.24 14.99
C ILE A 967 13.02 -18.27 13.88
N ASP A 968 13.04 -17.82 12.62
CA ASP A 968 12.77 -18.67 11.46
C ASP A 968 14.00 -19.51 11.02
N MET A 969 14.32 -20.52 11.83
CA MET A 969 15.43 -21.43 11.55
C MET A 969 15.22 -22.32 10.31
N THR A 970 14.00 -22.63 9.89
CA THR A 970 13.77 -23.37 8.63
C THR A 970 14.33 -22.58 7.44
N THR A 971 14.04 -21.28 7.34
CA THR A 971 14.62 -20.43 6.28
C THR A 971 16.13 -20.34 6.40
N LEU A 972 16.64 -20.01 7.59
CA LEU A 972 18.07 -19.80 7.81
C LEU A 972 18.91 -21.06 7.55
N THR A 973 18.43 -22.22 7.99
CA THR A 973 19.14 -23.50 7.77
C THR A 973 19.01 -24.01 6.33
N THR A 974 17.91 -23.72 5.64
CA THR A 974 17.79 -23.96 4.19
C THR A 974 18.84 -23.18 3.42
N GLN A 975 19.02 -21.90 3.75
CA GLN A 975 20.06 -21.05 3.14
C GLN A 975 21.47 -21.56 3.48
N LEU A 976 21.72 -21.91 4.75
CA LEU A 976 23.01 -22.48 5.17
C LEU A 976 23.38 -23.72 4.36
N TYR A 977 22.46 -24.68 4.27
CA TYR A 977 22.73 -25.95 3.57
C TYR A 977 22.86 -25.75 2.07
N THR A 978 22.05 -24.87 1.47
CA THR A 978 22.17 -24.51 0.06
C THR A 978 23.54 -23.89 -0.23
N ASN A 979 24.00 -22.95 0.61
CA ASN A 979 25.28 -22.28 0.43
C ASN A 979 26.47 -23.24 0.61
N LEU A 980 26.44 -24.09 1.63
CA LEU A 980 27.48 -25.11 1.85
C LEU A 980 27.51 -26.12 0.70
N TYR A 981 26.35 -26.57 0.22
CA TYR A 981 26.25 -27.49 -0.90
C TYR A 981 26.80 -26.84 -2.19
N ASN A 982 26.49 -25.58 -2.45
CA ASN A 982 27.03 -24.86 -3.60
C ASN A 982 28.54 -24.64 -3.50
N ALA A 983 29.07 -24.42 -2.29
CA ALA A 983 30.49 -24.16 -2.06
C ALA A 983 31.36 -25.43 -2.17
N GLY A 984 30.86 -26.59 -1.75
CA GLY A 984 31.68 -27.81 -1.72
C GLY A 984 30.90 -29.13 -1.77
N GLY A 985 29.64 -29.09 -2.19
CA GLY A 985 28.80 -30.27 -2.39
C GLY A 985 28.37 -30.96 -1.09
N ALA A 986 27.96 -32.22 -1.26
CA ALA A 986 27.39 -33.04 -0.19
C ALA A 986 28.30 -33.21 1.04
N SER A 987 29.62 -33.13 0.87
CA SER A 987 30.59 -33.25 1.97
C SER A 987 30.56 -32.07 2.93
N GLU A 988 30.28 -30.86 2.46
CA GLU A 988 30.24 -29.68 3.33
C GLU A 988 29.00 -29.68 4.22
N THR A 989 27.84 -30.07 3.68
CA THR A 989 26.61 -30.21 4.49
C THR A 989 26.68 -31.41 5.45
N ALA A 990 27.41 -32.47 5.08
CA ALA A 990 27.63 -33.63 5.94
C ALA A 990 28.40 -33.31 7.23
N LYS A 991 29.30 -32.31 7.22
CA LYS A 991 30.05 -31.89 8.42
C LYS A 991 29.15 -31.39 9.55
N LEU A 992 27.94 -30.95 9.23
CA LEU A 992 26.97 -30.47 10.21
C LEU A 992 26.06 -31.58 10.77
N HIS A 993 26.24 -32.82 10.34
CA HIS A 993 25.35 -33.93 10.65
C HIS A 993 26.08 -35.08 11.32
N CYS A 994 25.38 -35.77 12.22
CA CYS A 994 25.94 -36.90 12.96
C CYS A 994 25.95 -38.19 12.14
N TYR A 995 26.32 -39.31 12.76
CA TYR A 995 26.34 -40.62 12.14
C TYR A 995 25.24 -41.54 12.69
N THR A 996 24.86 -42.54 11.90
CA THR A 996 23.91 -43.60 12.32
C THR A 996 24.61 -44.85 12.86
N ASP A 997 25.92 -44.96 12.66
CA ASP A 997 26.77 -46.08 13.08
C ASP A 997 28.04 -45.57 13.78
N THR A 998 28.61 -46.40 14.66
CA THR A 998 29.80 -46.03 15.44
C THR A 998 31.11 -46.07 14.63
N ALA A 999 31.08 -46.58 13.40
CA ALA A 999 32.21 -46.54 12.49
C ALA A 999 32.21 -45.25 11.62
N HIS A 1000 31.23 -44.37 11.82
CA HIS A 1000 31.07 -43.09 11.13
C HIS A 1000 31.02 -43.24 9.60
N THR A 1001 30.33 -44.28 9.13
CA THR A 1001 30.24 -44.60 7.70
C THR A 1001 28.97 -44.07 7.03
N VAL A 1002 27.90 -43.84 7.80
CA VAL A 1002 26.59 -43.41 7.29
C VAL A 1002 26.12 -42.16 8.03
N ILE A 1003 25.90 -41.08 7.28
CA ILE A 1003 25.39 -39.79 7.79
C ILE A 1003 23.91 -39.89 8.16
N ASP A 1004 23.58 -39.36 9.34
CA ASP A 1004 22.23 -39.08 9.78
C ASP A 1004 21.77 -37.74 9.19
N ASN A 1005 20.75 -37.77 8.32
CA ASN A 1005 20.30 -36.57 7.61
C ASN A 1005 19.35 -35.66 8.41
N THR A 1006 19.14 -35.95 9.69
CA THR A 1006 18.23 -35.19 10.57
C THR A 1006 18.94 -34.62 11.80
N HIS A 1007 19.86 -35.38 12.40
CA HIS A 1007 20.51 -35.00 13.65
C HIS A 1007 21.88 -34.35 13.43
N LEU A 1008 22.24 -33.44 14.33
CA LEU A 1008 23.40 -32.58 14.19
C LEU A 1008 24.67 -33.22 14.75
N SER A 1009 25.80 -32.94 14.09
CA SER A 1009 27.14 -33.11 14.66
C SER A 1009 27.41 -32.10 15.77
N ASN A 1010 28.51 -32.24 16.52
CA ASN A 1010 28.97 -31.18 17.42
C ASN A 1010 29.13 -29.83 16.68
N ALA A 1011 29.70 -29.85 15.47
CA ALA A 1011 29.87 -28.66 14.64
C ALA A 1011 28.52 -28.09 14.16
N GLY A 1012 27.58 -28.97 13.78
CA GLY A 1012 26.22 -28.60 13.42
C GLY A 1012 25.50 -27.91 14.56
N ALA A 1013 25.49 -28.54 15.74
CA ALA A 1013 24.85 -28.00 16.93
C ALA A 1013 25.42 -26.63 17.32
N SER A 1014 26.75 -26.45 17.27
CA SER A 1014 27.39 -25.16 17.53
C SER A 1014 27.01 -24.10 16.49
N LYS A 1015 26.95 -24.45 15.20
CA LYS A 1015 26.57 -23.49 14.15
C LYS A 1015 25.12 -23.05 14.28
N ILE A 1016 24.20 -23.99 14.50
CA ILE A 1016 22.78 -23.69 14.69
C ILE A 1016 22.57 -22.85 15.95
N ALA A 1017 23.25 -23.17 17.05
CA ALA A 1017 23.19 -22.38 18.28
C ALA A 1017 23.69 -20.93 18.08
N SER A 1018 24.79 -20.71 17.34
CA SER A 1018 25.27 -19.35 17.01
C SER A 1018 24.25 -18.59 16.18
N MET A 1019 23.63 -19.22 15.18
CA MET A 1019 22.61 -18.58 14.35
C MET A 1019 21.38 -18.17 15.19
N ILE A 1020 20.88 -19.06 16.06
CA ILE A 1020 19.78 -18.73 16.98
C ILE A 1020 20.17 -17.57 17.89
N ALA A 1021 21.39 -17.58 18.44
CA ALA A 1021 21.88 -16.53 19.32
C ALA A 1021 22.01 -15.18 18.59
N GLU A 1022 22.53 -15.16 17.37
CA GLU A 1022 22.58 -13.97 16.50
C GLU A 1022 21.19 -13.40 16.22
N GLN A 1023 20.20 -14.26 15.96
CA GLN A 1023 18.82 -13.82 15.73
C GLN A 1023 18.20 -13.15 16.95
N THR A 1024 18.64 -13.46 18.18
CA THR A 1024 18.18 -12.71 19.37
C THR A 1024 18.56 -11.23 19.32
N LYS A 1025 19.66 -10.89 18.64
CA LYS A 1025 20.11 -9.51 18.43
C LYS A 1025 19.26 -8.81 17.37
N GLU A 1026 18.99 -9.48 16.25
CA GLU A 1026 18.15 -8.96 15.17
C GLU A 1026 16.72 -8.65 15.65
N ILE A 1027 16.17 -9.51 16.52
CA ILE A 1027 14.85 -9.36 17.13
C ILE A 1027 14.88 -8.37 18.33
N GLY A 1028 16.07 -7.91 18.71
CA GLY A 1028 16.26 -6.92 19.78
C GLY A 1028 16.07 -7.43 21.20
N LEU A 1029 16.01 -8.74 21.42
CA LEU A 1029 15.80 -9.32 22.77
C LEU A 1029 16.94 -8.93 23.72
N SER A 1030 16.62 -8.62 24.97
CA SER A 1030 17.58 -8.24 26.02
C SER A 1030 18.66 -9.30 26.29
N ILE A 1031 18.39 -10.59 26.02
CA ILE A 1031 19.41 -11.65 26.08
C ILE A 1031 20.59 -11.40 25.13
N SER A 1032 20.38 -10.70 24.00
CA SER A 1032 21.44 -10.40 23.03
C SER A 1032 22.58 -9.56 23.62
N LYS A 1033 22.30 -8.77 24.67
CA LYS A 1033 23.31 -8.01 25.44
C LYS A 1033 24.30 -8.90 26.17
N LYS A 1034 24.03 -10.20 26.26
CA LYS A 1034 24.92 -11.22 26.84
C LYS A 1034 25.68 -12.00 25.78
N LEU A 1035 25.51 -11.74 24.49
CA LEU A 1035 26.28 -12.41 23.44
C LEU A 1035 27.79 -12.22 23.67
N LYS A 1036 28.56 -13.29 23.47
CA LYS A 1036 30.03 -13.20 23.48
C LYS A 1036 30.51 -12.58 22.17
N SER A 1037 31.49 -11.69 22.28
CA SER A 1037 32.18 -11.01 21.17
C SER A 1037 33.05 -11.96 20.36
#